data_AF-A0A9W7DQY7-F1
#
_entry.id   AF-A0A9W7DQY7-F1
#
_cell.length_a   1.000
_cell.length_b   1.000
_cell.length_c   1.000
_cell.angle_alpha   90.00
_cell.angle_beta   90.00
_cell.angle_gamma   90.00
#
_symmetry.space_group_name_H-M   'P 1'
#
loop_
_entity.id
_entity.type
_entity.pdbx_description
1 polymer ?
#
loop_
_entity_poly.entity_id
_entity_poly.type
_entity_poly.pdbx_seq_one_letter_code
_entity_poly.pdbx_strand_id
1 'polypeptide(L)'
;MIIVLGPNSPKRGVAPRVGTKLVSVLFDLIAVAGGLKELLAPEAAVLADPIYGYSSHSQFHFSLAAGYFAWAAVVTAVYRGSKLSILHHSICCLVYMFALTPFMHHIGNIYLLFQASSLVIDTRSVGKLITHRATTTNVTLKFIHPFVFVLTRILIGLPLSVVFLNDMKNLLASGEAHSEKVVYFFIMVNLLINVLNIYWALGMAFGRNKQPACSVNAEESSASFSFMDIGFDVSFGKRETPHKRPKLKNKKNPSMDNTSPTFSAPVAIVGLCSIIAKSIHLDFLEDPNTVMDEVKKLDFTSFKTPALFSFGCYLFFKAFQLFGAKVFDEAAGGAIGKDNKPHIYTRIRGTWYDLAGFDHPGGPVALNLAKGRDGTALFESHHYLITHKQLYGVLNKYKVEESVAKTLKTIDERDDGAHYVWDKYEEDPFTLDIKKMIVDHFTPIAKARGITLREATKATPQRWFMIISLMAMFFASVPFFVDGQWWTLIVTPQLAWIIIANYWHDGLHFSLSCDWRINAVLPYLFPWLSSPWMWYHQHVIGHHAYTNVDHKDPDLAHAPQLMREHKSVKWRPQHSNQHGFNFYFVWSVGVGLGLQVLSDVRANLKGAYNNVVPYAKLEPARLYAHVLGRAFYVFSLFVWPWFVFPIWKAAIWSITPIATFSWSFMLNSQINHLTENCAHASDPHFLKHQVITAQDFGEGRWWPTFFSGGLNMQVEHHMFPCVNHCHLRDLQPKVKALCEKHDVPYYMVSGYREALKTHLAHTEEMGVRPFSVGHEH
;
A
#
# COMPACT_ATOMS: atom_id res chain seq x y z
N MET A 1 25.20 -0.52 -8.32
CA MET A 1 25.62 0.36 -9.43
C MET A 1 24.83 1.67 -9.33
N ILE A 2 25.48 2.77 -8.92
CA ILE A 2 24.88 4.11 -8.90
C ILE A 2 25.23 4.76 -10.23
N ILE A 3 24.24 5.06 -11.07
CA ILE A 3 24.42 5.97 -12.21
C ILE A 3 23.91 7.34 -11.76
N VAL A 4 24.83 8.22 -11.38
CA VAL A 4 24.54 9.65 -11.19
C VAL A 4 24.41 10.27 -12.57
N LEU A 5 23.18 10.53 -13.01
CA LEU A 5 22.95 11.48 -14.10
C LEU A 5 22.73 12.85 -13.45
N GLY A 6 23.69 13.75 -13.66
CA GLY A 6 23.65 15.11 -13.13
C GLY A 6 22.41 15.91 -13.56
N PRO A 7 22.14 17.04 -12.89
CA PRO A 7 20.86 17.78 -12.94
C PRO A 7 20.45 18.35 -14.32
N ASN A 8 21.23 18.16 -15.38
CA ASN A 8 21.02 18.76 -16.70
C ASN A 8 20.70 17.77 -17.84
N SER A 9 20.14 16.57 -17.55
CA SER A 9 19.77 15.62 -18.62
C SER A 9 18.52 16.08 -19.41
N PRO A 10 18.60 16.26 -20.75
CA PRO A 10 17.56 16.91 -21.55
C PRO A 10 16.35 16.03 -21.92
N LYS A 11 16.09 14.90 -21.24
CA LYS A 11 14.93 14.03 -21.49
C LYS A 11 14.31 13.48 -20.21
N ARG A 12 13.44 14.25 -19.54
CA ARG A 12 12.58 13.77 -18.44
C ARG A 12 11.77 12.54 -18.93
N GLY A 13 11.93 11.39 -18.26
CA GLY A 13 11.15 10.17 -18.49
C GLY A 13 11.89 8.97 -19.12
N VAL A 14 13.12 9.14 -19.61
CA VAL A 14 13.90 8.01 -20.18
C VAL A 14 14.50 7.12 -19.08
N ALA A 15 15.11 7.71 -18.05
CA ALA A 15 15.76 6.95 -16.97
C ALA A 15 14.80 6.01 -16.21
N PRO A 16 13.56 6.40 -15.86
CA PRO A 16 12.60 5.48 -15.25
C PRO A 16 12.20 4.32 -16.18
N ARG A 17 12.04 4.57 -17.48
CA ARG A 17 11.69 3.55 -18.48
C ARG A 17 12.82 2.55 -18.71
N VAL A 18 14.06 3.04 -18.72
CA VAL A 18 15.27 2.19 -18.74
C VAL A 18 15.31 1.33 -17.49
N GLY A 19 15.09 1.93 -16.30
CA GLY A 19 15.02 1.20 -15.05
C GLY A 19 14.00 0.06 -15.06
N THR A 20 12.77 0.32 -15.51
CA THR A 20 11.73 -0.71 -15.61
C THR A 20 12.12 -1.85 -16.54
N LYS A 21 12.81 -1.55 -17.65
CA LYS A 21 13.22 -2.57 -18.63
C LYS A 21 14.43 -3.37 -18.18
N LEU A 22 15.34 -2.76 -17.42
CA LEU A 22 16.46 -3.47 -16.80
C LEU A 22 15.99 -4.50 -15.77
N VAL A 23 14.92 -4.19 -15.02
CA VAL A 23 14.29 -5.16 -14.10
C VAL A 23 13.75 -6.36 -14.87
N SER A 24 13.03 -6.12 -15.97
CA SER A 24 12.53 -7.20 -16.81
C SER A 24 13.65 -8.05 -17.42
N VAL A 25 14.72 -7.42 -17.94
CA VAL A 25 15.89 -8.15 -18.47
C VAL A 25 16.54 -9.03 -17.39
N LEU A 26 16.73 -8.52 -16.18
CA LEU A 26 17.31 -9.29 -15.09
C LEU A 26 16.44 -10.49 -14.72
N PHE A 27 15.13 -10.28 -14.64
CA PHE A 27 14.19 -11.36 -14.34
C PHE A 27 14.17 -12.40 -15.48
N ASP A 28 14.06 -11.96 -16.72
CA ASP A 28 14.01 -12.85 -17.87
C ASP A 28 15.28 -13.73 -17.95
N LEU A 29 16.45 -13.18 -17.59
CA LEU A 29 17.69 -13.97 -17.47
C LEU A 29 17.58 -15.09 -16.41
N ILE A 30 17.05 -14.78 -15.24
CA ILE A 30 16.88 -15.75 -14.15
C ILE A 30 15.86 -16.83 -14.56
N ALA A 31 14.74 -16.41 -15.14
CA ALA A 31 13.68 -17.31 -15.60
C ALA A 31 14.17 -18.26 -16.70
N VAL A 32 14.92 -17.75 -17.67
CA VAL A 32 15.50 -18.56 -18.75
C VAL A 32 16.56 -19.51 -18.21
N ALA A 33 17.42 -19.06 -17.30
CA ALA A 33 18.42 -19.93 -16.67
C ALA A 33 17.76 -21.07 -15.89
N GLY A 34 16.69 -20.76 -15.15
CA GLY A 34 15.92 -21.74 -14.40
C GLY A 34 15.23 -22.77 -15.28
N GLY A 35 14.57 -22.32 -16.34
CA GLY A 35 13.93 -23.23 -17.30
C GLY A 35 14.94 -24.06 -18.09
N LEU A 36 16.13 -23.53 -18.41
CA LEU A 36 17.20 -24.29 -19.06
C LEU A 36 17.78 -25.34 -18.12
N LYS A 37 17.99 -25.00 -16.85
CA LYS A 37 18.44 -25.98 -15.85
C LYS A 37 17.43 -27.13 -15.71
N GLU A 38 16.14 -26.82 -15.62
CA GLU A 38 15.10 -27.84 -15.54
C GLU A 38 15.05 -28.71 -16.81
N LEU A 39 15.19 -28.11 -17.99
CA LEU A 39 15.15 -28.84 -19.25
C LEU A 39 16.37 -29.77 -19.44
N LEU A 40 17.56 -29.31 -19.03
CA LEU A 40 18.83 -30.02 -19.29
C LEU A 40 19.24 -30.96 -18.16
N ALA A 41 18.87 -30.63 -16.92
CA ALA A 41 19.26 -31.35 -15.71
C ALA A 41 18.12 -31.30 -14.67
N PRO A 42 16.95 -31.91 -14.95
CA PRO A 42 15.84 -31.95 -14.03
C PRO A 42 16.19 -32.76 -12.77
N GLU A 43 15.60 -32.37 -11.63
CA GLU A 43 15.79 -33.09 -10.37
C GLU A 43 15.06 -34.44 -10.41
N ALA A 44 15.67 -35.49 -9.83
CA ALA A 44 15.07 -36.83 -9.84
C ALA A 44 13.66 -36.88 -9.22
N ALA A 45 13.40 -36.03 -8.22
CA ALA A 45 12.10 -35.96 -7.55
C ALA A 45 10.97 -35.48 -8.47
N VAL A 46 11.25 -34.54 -9.37
CA VAL A 46 10.26 -34.00 -10.32
C VAL A 46 10.17 -34.83 -11.60
N LEU A 47 11.16 -35.68 -11.88
CA LEU A 47 11.05 -36.72 -12.93
C LEU A 47 10.25 -37.94 -12.47
N ALA A 48 10.43 -38.35 -11.21
CA ALA A 48 9.73 -39.48 -10.63
C ALA A 48 8.22 -39.23 -10.53
N ASP A 49 7.84 -37.97 -10.27
CA ASP A 49 6.46 -37.51 -10.32
C ASP A 49 6.39 -36.14 -11.03
N PRO A 50 6.12 -36.11 -12.34
CA PRO A 50 6.06 -34.86 -13.11
C PRO A 50 4.94 -33.90 -12.68
N ILE A 51 3.94 -34.39 -11.95
CA ILE A 51 2.77 -33.60 -11.56
C ILE A 51 2.89 -33.11 -10.11
N TYR A 52 3.19 -33.98 -9.14
CA TYR A 52 3.28 -33.61 -7.72
C TYR A 52 4.70 -33.66 -7.15
N GLY A 53 5.69 -34.04 -7.96
CA GLY A 53 7.09 -34.02 -7.57
C GLY A 53 7.52 -32.63 -7.14
N TYR A 54 8.27 -32.57 -6.05
CA TYR A 54 8.72 -31.32 -5.46
C TYR A 54 10.15 -31.00 -5.84
N SER A 55 10.37 -29.73 -6.15
CA SER A 55 11.70 -29.13 -6.25
C SER A 55 11.68 -27.77 -5.56
N SER A 56 12.57 -27.58 -4.58
CA SER A 56 12.80 -26.29 -3.93
C SER A 56 13.34 -25.26 -4.91
N HIS A 57 14.05 -25.72 -5.94
CA HIS A 57 14.55 -24.89 -7.02
C HIS A 57 13.42 -24.35 -7.91
N SER A 58 12.49 -25.22 -8.35
CA SER A 58 11.31 -24.79 -9.09
C SER A 58 10.42 -23.85 -8.25
N GLN A 59 10.24 -24.15 -6.97
CA GLN A 59 9.47 -23.29 -6.06
C GLN A 59 10.07 -21.88 -5.95
N PHE A 60 11.39 -21.78 -5.84
CA PHE A 60 12.10 -20.50 -5.83
C PHE A 60 11.84 -19.71 -7.13
N HIS A 61 11.97 -20.35 -8.30
CA HIS A 61 11.70 -19.68 -9.57
C HIS A 61 10.23 -19.28 -9.75
N PHE A 62 9.29 -20.08 -9.26
CA PHE A 62 7.86 -19.75 -9.29
C PHE A 62 7.54 -18.55 -8.42
N SER A 63 8.18 -18.43 -7.25
CA SER A 63 8.01 -17.26 -6.38
C SER A 63 8.49 -15.98 -7.06
N LEU A 64 9.64 -16.04 -7.74
CA LEU A 64 10.16 -14.93 -8.53
C LEU A 64 9.25 -14.64 -9.73
N ALA A 65 8.75 -15.67 -10.42
CA ALA A 65 7.87 -15.54 -11.57
C ALA A 65 6.53 -14.91 -11.22
N ALA A 66 5.88 -15.35 -10.14
CA ALA A 66 4.65 -14.73 -9.65
C ALA A 66 4.85 -13.24 -9.37
N GLY A 67 5.92 -12.88 -8.66
CA GLY A 67 6.28 -11.49 -8.39
C GLY A 67 6.55 -10.68 -9.66
N TYR A 68 7.27 -11.25 -10.63
CA TYR A 68 7.52 -10.59 -11.91
C TYR A 68 6.26 -10.40 -12.75
N PHE A 69 5.39 -11.41 -12.85
CA PHE A 69 4.17 -11.29 -13.64
C PHE A 69 3.20 -10.28 -13.01
N ALA A 70 3.15 -10.19 -11.68
CA ALA A 70 2.46 -9.11 -11.00
C ALA A 70 3.05 -7.73 -11.36
N TRP A 71 4.39 -7.59 -11.30
CA TRP A 71 5.10 -6.38 -11.73
C TRP A 71 4.81 -6.04 -13.20
N ALA A 72 4.85 -7.01 -14.10
CA ALA A 72 4.63 -6.84 -15.53
C ALA A 72 3.19 -6.41 -15.83
N ALA A 73 2.18 -6.94 -15.11
CA ALA A 73 0.79 -6.50 -15.22
C ALA A 73 0.65 -5.02 -14.83
N VAL A 74 1.24 -4.62 -13.70
CA VAL A 74 1.21 -3.24 -13.20
C VAL A 74 1.94 -2.30 -14.15
N VAL A 75 3.15 -2.63 -14.59
CA VAL A 75 3.93 -1.82 -15.54
C VAL A 75 3.17 -1.67 -16.86
N THR A 76 2.59 -2.75 -17.37
CA THR A 76 1.78 -2.72 -18.59
C THR A 76 0.57 -1.80 -18.43
N ALA A 77 -0.14 -1.86 -17.29
CA ALA A 77 -1.25 -0.96 -17.00
C ALA A 77 -0.80 0.52 -16.92
N VAL A 78 0.31 0.78 -16.23
CA VAL A 78 0.87 2.13 -16.03
C VAL A 78 1.26 2.79 -17.36
N TYR A 79 1.82 2.02 -18.29
CA TYR A 79 2.27 2.50 -19.59
C TYR A 79 1.24 2.31 -20.73
N ARG A 80 -0.04 2.09 -20.40
CA ARG A 80 -1.14 1.91 -21.37
C ARG A 80 -0.89 0.81 -22.40
N GLY A 81 -0.31 -0.29 -21.96
CA GLY A 81 -0.21 -1.51 -22.75
C GLY A 81 -1.59 -2.12 -23.03
N SER A 82 -1.62 -3.14 -23.89
CA SER A 82 -2.86 -3.81 -24.27
C SER A 82 -3.57 -4.44 -23.07
N LYS A 83 -4.91 -4.31 -23.00
CA LYS A 83 -5.75 -5.02 -22.03
C LYS A 83 -5.49 -6.54 -22.06
N LEU A 84 -5.22 -7.08 -23.24
CA LEU A 84 -4.88 -8.49 -23.43
C LEU A 84 -3.54 -8.85 -22.78
N SER A 85 -2.56 -7.95 -22.79
CA SER A 85 -1.26 -8.14 -22.13
C SER A 85 -1.39 -8.08 -20.61
N ILE A 86 -2.21 -7.16 -20.08
CA ILE A 86 -2.50 -7.11 -18.64
C ILE A 86 -3.14 -8.42 -18.19
N LEU A 87 -4.18 -8.88 -18.93
CA LEU A 87 -4.84 -10.15 -18.64
C LEU A 87 -3.87 -11.33 -18.70
N HIS A 88 -3.01 -11.40 -19.71
CA HIS A 88 -1.98 -12.43 -19.82
C HIS A 88 -1.04 -12.45 -18.59
N HIS A 89 -0.50 -11.28 -18.20
CA HIS A 89 0.39 -11.18 -17.05
C HIS A 89 -0.33 -11.54 -15.74
N SER A 90 -1.58 -11.13 -15.56
CA SER A 90 -2.40 -11.50 -14.40
C SER A 90 -2.66 -13.02 -14.34
N ILE A 91 -2.96 -13.66 -15.47
CA ILE A 91 -3.13 -15.11 -15.54
C ILE A 91 -1.83 -15.84 -15.21
N CYS A 92 -0.70 -15.43 -15.80
CA CYS A 92 0.59 -16.03 -15.48
C CYS A 92 0.98 -15.85 -14.00
N CYS A 93 0.69 -14.69 -13.41
CA CYS A 93 0.88 -14.47 -11.97
C CYS A 93 0.08 -15.48 -11.14
N LEU A 94 -1.21 -15.64 -11.43
CA LEU A 94 -2.08 -16.60 -10.75
C LEU A 94 -1.55 -18.04 -10.89
N VAL A 95 -1.16 -18.45 -12.10
CA VAL A 95 -0.62 -19.79 -12.37
C VAL A 95 0.60 -20.09 -11.50
N TYR A 96 1.58 -19.19 -11.47
CA TYR A 96 2.79 -19.40 -10.68
C TYR A 96 2.55 -19.28 -9.18
N MET A 97 1.52 -18.56 -8.73
CA MET A 97 1.09 -18.59 -7.33
C MET A 97 0.45 -19.94 -6.95
N PHE A 98 -0.38 -20.52 -7.81
CA PHE A 98 -0.93 -21.86 -7.59
C PHE A 98 0.14 -22.96 -7.65
N ALA A 99 1.16 -22.77 -8.49
CA ALA A 99 2.29 -23.70 -8.59
C ALA A 99 3.30 -23.58 -7.42
N LEU A 100 3.09 -22.70 -6.43
CA LEU A 100 3.97 -22.63 -5.24
C LEU A 100 3.83 -23.84 -4.32
N THR A 101 2.71 -24.56 -4.41
CA THR A 101 2.53 -25.89 -3.82
C THR A 101 3.10 -26.95 -4.79
N PRO A 102 3.49 -28.15 -4.32
CA PRO A 102 4.03 -29.24 -5.15
C PRO A 102 3.05 -29.69 -6.25
N PHE A 103 2.97 -28.90 -7.32
CA PHE A 103 2.07 -29.08 -8.44
C PHE A 103 2.73 -28.45 -9.66
N MET A 104 3.08 -29.28 -10.65
CA MET A 104 3.70 -28.89 -11.91
C MET A 104 5.11 -28.28 -11.78
N HIS A 105 5.89 -28.67 -10.78
CA HIS A 105 7.26 -28.14 -10.59
C HIS A 105 8.20 -28.48 -11.75
N HIS A 106 7.97 -29.60 -12.44
CA HIS A 106 8.76 -29.97 -13.62
C HIS A 106 8.42 -29.07 -14.82
N ILE A 107 7.26 -29.28 -15.43
CA ILE A 107 6.84 -28.59 -16.66
C ILE A 107 6.68 -27.07 -16.44
N GLY A 108 6.20 -26.63 -15.27
CA GLY A 108 6.03 -25.22 -14.95
C GLY A 108 7.34 -24.44 -15.00
N ASN A 109 8.45 -25.05 -14.57
CA ASN A 109 9.76 -24.40 -14.58
C ASN A 109 10.35 -24.38 -16.00
N ILE A 110 10.09 -25.40 -16.82
CA ILE A 110 10.42 -25.40 -18.25
C ILE A 110 9.66 -24.28 -19.01
N TYR A 111 8.40 -24.00 -18.66
CA TYR A 111 7.64 -22.89 -19.29
C TYR A 111 8.24 -21.50 -19.05
N LEU A 112 9.13 -21.32 -18.06
CA LEU A 112 9.86 -20.06 -17.89
C LEU A 112 10.84 -19.77 -19.03
N LEU A 113 11.22 -20.78 -19.83
CA LEU A 113 11.98 -20.59 -21.09
C LEU A 113 11.28 -19.64 -22.07
N PHE A 114 9.96 -19.48 -21.97
CA PHE A 114 9.21 -18.55 -22.81
C PHE A 114 9.64 -17.09 -22.60
N GLN A 115 10.28 -16.78 -21.46
CA GLN A 115 10.88 -15.46 -21.22
C GLN A 115 12.11 -15.19 -22.07
N ALA A 116 12.72 -16.18 -22.74
CA ALA A 116 13.83 -15.93 -23.66
C ALA A 116 13.41 -14.99 -24.80
N SER A 117 12.15 -15.09 -25.25
CA SER A 117 11.60 -14.15 -26.23
C SER A 117 11.42 -12.74 -25.66
N SER A 118 10.92 -12.62 -24.41
CA SER A 118 10.80 -11.35 -23.67
C SER A 118 12.16 -10.70 -23.44
N LEU A 119 13.19 -11.48 -23.10
CA LEU A 119 14.55 -11.04 -22.87
C LEU A 119 15.12 -10.29 -24.08
N VAL A 120 14.87 -10.82 -25.28
CA VAL A 120 15.31 -10.20 -26.54
C VAL A 120 14.56 -8.89 -26.80
N ILE A 121 13.26 -8.84 -26.50
CA ILE A 121 12.44 -7.61 -26.61
C ILE A 121 12.93 -6.55 -25.64
N ASP A 122 13.14 -6.92 -24.38
CA ASP A 122 13.43 -5.97 -23.31
C ASP A 122 14.85 -5.45 -23.40
N THR A 123 15.81 -6.30 -23.77
CA THR A 123 17.17 -5.88 -24.12
C THR A 123 17.18 -4.88 -25.27
N ARG A 124 16.39 -5.14 -26.32
CA ARG A 124 16.22 -4.19 -27.44
C ARG A 124 15.54 -2.90 -27.00
N SER A 125 14.63 -2.97 -26.04
CA SER A 125 13.90 -1.81 -25.53
C SER A 125 14.82 -0.91 -24.70
N VAL A 126 15.68 -1.49 -23.85
CA VAL A 126 16.78 -0.78 -23.18
C VAL A 126 17.70 -0.13 -24.21
N GLY A 127 18.14 -0.89 -25.22
CA GLY A 127 19.00 -0.40 -26.29
C GLY A 127 18.42 0.81 -27.02
N LYS A 128 17.13 0.79 -27.36
CA LYS A 128 16.43 1.93 -27.99
C LYS A 128 16.28 3.16 -27.09
N LEU A 129 16.19 2.96 -25.78
CA LEU A 129 16.02 4.04 -24.81
C LEU A 129 17.35 4.75 -24.52
N ILE A 130 18.47 4.01 -24.57
CA ILE A 130 19.81 4.50 -24.25
C ILE A 130 20.57 4.97 -25.51
N THR A 131 20.32 4.37 -26.67
CA THR A 131 21.08 4.61 -27.91
C THR A 131 20.19 5.03 -29.08
N HIS A 132 20.78 5.39 -30.23
CA HIS A 132 20.01 5.66 -31.45
C HIS A 132 19.24 4.41 -31.93
N ARG A 133 18.03 4.62 -32.46
CA ARG A 133 17.11 3.53 -32.86
C ARG A 133 17.66 2.54 -33.90
N ALA A 134 18.70 2.92 -34.64
CA ALA A 134 19.26 2.18 -35.78
C ALA A 134 20.64 1.54 -35.51
N THR A 135 21.03 1.36 -34.25
CA THR A 135 22.27 0.61 -33.96
C THR A 135 22.18 -0.83 -34.46
N THR A 136 23.30 -1.39 -34.91
CA THR A 136 23.41 -2.78 -35.38
C THR A 136 22.78 -3.75 -34.39
N THR A 137 23.05 -3.58 -33.09
CA THR A 137 22.45 -4.38 -32.00
C THR A 137 20.91 -4.34 -31.99
N ASN A 138 20.30 -3.16 -32.11
CA ASN A 138 18.84 -3.01 -32.09
C ASN A 138 18.16 -3.58 -33.34
N VAL A 139 18.87 -3.56 -34.49
CA VAL A 139 18.44 -4.18 -35.74
C VAL A 139 18.57 -5.71 -35.63
N THR A 140 19.70 -6.22 -35.17
CA THR A 140 19.92 -7.65 -34.95
C THR A 140 18.90 -8.25 -33.99
N LEU A 141 18.65 -7.64 -32.83
CA LEU A 141 17.65 -8.10 -31.87
C LEU A 141 16.22 -8.07 -32.43
N LYS A 142 15.92 -7.17 -33.40
CA LYS A 142 14.62 -7.14 -34.08
C LYS A 142 14.39 -8.40 -34.91
N PHE A 143 15.44 -8.91 -35.56
CA PHE A 143 15.38 -10.11 -36.41
C PHE A 143 15.50 -11.41 -35.60
N ILE A 144 16.27 -11.40 -34.50
CA ILE A 144 16.41 -12.56 -33.60
C ILE A 144 15.12 -12.84 -32.83
N HIS A 145 14.36 -11.81 -32.45
CA HIS A 145 13.19 -11.99 -31.58
C HIS A 145 12.15 -12.99 -32.12
N PRO A 146 11.64 -12.88 -33.37
CA PRO A 146 10.66 -13.84 -33.89
C PRO A 146 11.18 -15.28 -33.91
N PHE A 147 12.48 -15.46 -34.18
CA PHE A 147 13.12 -16.79 -34.16
C PHE A 147 13.11 -17.38 -32.75
N VAL A 148 13.55 -16.62 -31.74
CA VAL A 148 13.57 -17.07 -30.34
C VAL A 148 12.15 -17.33 -29.82
N PHE A 149 11.17 -16.50 -30.23
CA PHE A 149 9.77 -16.72 -29.90
C PHE A 149 9.25 -18.05 -30.47
N VAL A 150 9.44 -18.30 -31.78
CA VAL A 150 8.98 -19.54 -32.42
C VAL A 150 9.67 -20.75 -31.79
N LEU A 151 10.98 -20.68 -31.57
CA LEU A 151 11.74 -21.76 -30.94
C LEU A 151 11.19 -22.10 -29.56
N THR A 152 11.07 -21.12 -28.67
CA THR A 152 10.71 -21.38 -27.27
C THR A 152 9.24 -21.65 -27.06
N ARG A 153 8.34 -20.92 -27.72
CA ARG A 153 6.88 -21.00 -27.46
C ARG A 153 6.14 -21.94 -28.39
N ILE A 154 6.64 -22.17 -29.60
CA ILE A 154 5.97 -23.01 -30.60
C ILE A 154 6.67 -24.37 -30.67
N LEU A 155 7.97 -24.41 -31.00
CA LEU A 155 8.69 -25.67 -31.19
C LEU A 155 8.92 -26.43 -29.88
N ILE A 156 9.20 -25.72 -28.79
CA ILE A 156 9.35 -26.33 -27.46
C ILE A 156 8.01 -26.30 -26.70
N GLY A 157 7.33 -25.16 -26.71
CA GLY A 157 6.12 -24.95 -25.92
C GLY A 157 4.90 -25.80 -26.30
N LEU A 158 4.59 -25.97 -27.59
CA LEU A 158 3.42 -26.74 -28.00
C LEU A 158 3.57 -28.25 -27.72
N PRO A 159 4.71 -28.89 -28.02
CA PRO A 159 4.90 -30.30 -27.62
C PRO A 159 4.79 -30.51 -26.11
N LEU A 160 5.40 -29.64 -25.30
CA LEU A 160 5.27 -29.69 -23.84
C LEU A 160 3.81 -29.49 -23.39
N SER A 161 3.07 -28.65 -24.08
CA SER A 161 1.65 -28.45 -23.81
C SER A 161 0.80 -29.69 -24.10
N VAL A 162 1.18 -30.49 -25.10
CA VAL A 162 0.52 -31.77 -25.39
C VAL A 162 0.84 -32.80 -24.32
N VAL A 163 2.11 -32.90 -23.90
CA VAL A 163 2.54 -33.77 -22.78
C VAL A 163 1.77 -33.39 -21.52
N PHE A 164 1.76 -32.11 -21.18
CA PHE A 164 1.01 -31.57 -20.05
C PHE A 164 -0.48 -31.92 -20.08
N LEU A 165 -1.15 -31.77 -21.23
CA LEU A 165 -2.56 -32.10 -21.36
C LEU A 165 -2.83 -33.60 -21.19
N ASN A 166 -1.92 -34.46 -21.66
CA ASN A 166 -2.01 -35.89 -21.44
C ASN A 166 -1.83 -36.24 -19.96
N ASP A 167 -0.87 -35.62 -19.27
CA ASP A 167 -0.64 -35.81 -17.83
C ASP A 167 -1.87 -35.40 -17.02
N MET A 168 -2.48 -34.25 -17.32
CA MET A 168 -3.70 -33.81 -16.65
C MET A 168 -4.90 -34.70 -16.95
N LYS A 169 -5.03 -35.20 -18.19
CA LYS A 169 -6.10 -36.14 -18.55
C LYS A 169 -5.93 -37.48 -17.82
N ASN A 170 -4.71 -37.98 -17.75
CA ASN A 170 -4.40 -39.22 -17.05
C ASN A 170 -4.64 -39.09 -15.55
N LEU A 171 -4.28 -37.95 -14.95
CA LEU A 171 -4.54 -37.65 -13.54
C LEU A 171 -6.05 -37.58 -13.22
N LEU A 172 -6.84 -36.97 -14.10
CA LEU A 172 -8.31 -36.99 -13.95
C LEU A 172 -8.87 -38.41 -14.10
N ALA A 173 -8.33 -39.20 -15.03
CA ALA A 173 -8.78 -40.56 -15.27
C ALA A 173 -8.37 -41.55 -14.16
N SER A 174 -7.25 -41.32 -13.47
CA SER A 174 -6.81 -42.15 -12.33
C SER A 174 -7.63 -41.88 -11.06
N GLY A 175 -8.28 -40.71 -10.97
CA GLY A 175 -8.98 -40.28 -9.76
C GLY A 175 -8.04 -39.85 -8.62
N GLU A 176 -6.73 -39.74 -8.88
CA GLU A 176 -5.71 -39.37 -7.89
C GLU A 176 -5.51 -37.85 -7.81
N ALA A 177 -6.27 -37.07 -8.59
CA ALA A 177 -6.24 -35.62 -8.55
C ALA A 177 -6.60 -35.10 -7.16
N HIS A 178 -5.64 -34.43 -6.49
CA HIS A 178 -5.91 -33.71 -5.24
C HIS A 178 -7.09 -32.72 -5.37
N SER A 179 -7.26 -32.14 -6.55
CA SER A 179 -8.41 -31.28 -6.87
C SER A 179 -8.66 -31.26 -8.38
N GLU A 180 -9.76 -31.87 -8.82
CA GLU A 180 -10.18 -31.83 -10.23
C GLU A 180 -10.37 -30.39 -10.73
N LYS A 181 -10.85 -29.48 -9.87
CA LYS A 181 -11.03 -28.06 -10.21
C LYS A 181 -9.70 -27.38 -10.56
N VAL A 182 -8.63 -27.68 -9.81
CA VAL A 182 -7.28 -27.17 -10.09
C VAL A 182 -6.79 -27.74 -11.42
N VAL A 183 -6.98 -29.05 -11.65
CA VAL A 183 -6.59 -29.68 -12.92
C VAL A 183 -7.33 -29.05 -14.11
N TYR A 184 -8.65 -28.86 -14.04
CA TYR A 184 -9.42 -28.17 -15.09
C TYR A 184 -8.99 -26.72 -15.29
N PHE A 185 -8.66 -25.99 -14.22
CA PHE A 185 -8.13 -24.63 -14.32
C PHE A 185 -6.83 -24.60 -15.13
N PHE A 186 -5.87 -25.46 -14.82
CA PHE A 186 -4.60 -25.50 -15.56
C PHE A 186 -4.76 -26.02 -16.99
N ILE A 187 -5.68 -26.95 -17.27
CA ILE A 187 -6.04 -27.33 -18.65
C ILE A 187 -6.54 -26.12 -19.45
N MET A 188 -7.51 -25.38 -18.90
CA MET A 188 -8.09 -24.20 -19.54
C MET A 188 -7.04 -23.12 -19.79
N VAL A 189 -6.19 -22.84 -18.80
CA VAL A 189 -5.11 -21.86 -18.91
C VAL A 189 -4.09 -22.26 -19.95
N ASN A 190 -3.69 -23.53 -19.99
CA ASN A 190 -2.75 -24.03 -20.99
C ASN A 190 -3.29 -23.86 -22.42
N LEU A 191 -4.56 -24.19 -22.64
CA LEU A 191 -5.22 -23.96 -23.94
C LEU A 191 -5.24 -22.47 -24.30
N LEU A 192 -5.63 -21.61 -23.36
CA LEU A 192 -5.69 -20.16 -23.56
C LEU A 192 -4.32 -19.55 -23.89
N ILE A 193 -3.27 -19.93 -23.15
CA ILE A 193 -1.90 -19.44 -23.37
C ILE A 193 -1.39 -19.88 -24.75
N ASN A 194 -1.70 -21.10 -25.17
CA ASN A 194 -1.29 -21.59 -26.50
C ASN A 194 -2.02 -20.89 -27.64
N VAL A 195 -3.32 -20.60 -27.48
CA VAL A 195 -4.06 -19.75 -28.43
C VAL A 195 -3.40 -18.38 -28.55
N LEU A 196 -2.99 -17.78 -27.44
CA LEU A 196 -2.28 -16.50 -27.45
C LEU A 196 -0.90 -16.59 -28.11
N ASN A 197 -0.13 -17.65 -27.85
CA ASN A 197 1.17 -17.88 -28.48
C ASN A 197 1.04 -18.00 -30.01
N ILE A 198 0.04 -18.74 -30.49
CA ILE A 198 -0.27 -18.87 -31.93
C ILE A 198 -0.71 -17.52 -32.50
N TYR A 199 -1.62 -16.81 -31.82
CA TYR A 199 -2.07 -15.48 -32.21
C TYR A 199 -0.91 -14.49 -32.41
N TRP A 200 0.06 -14.48 -31.49
CA TRP A 200 1.24 -13.63 -31.60
C TRP A 200 2.23 -14.11 -32.66
N ALA A 201 2.42 -15.42 -32.83
CA ALA A 201 3.26 -15.97 -33.90
C ALA A 201 2.74 -15.58 -35.29
N LEU A 202 1.43 -15.77 -35.54
CA LEU A 202 0.76 -15.35 -36.77
C LEU A 202 0.82 -13.82 -36.93
N GLY A 203 0.64 -13.08 -35.84
CA GLY A 203 0.77 -11.64 -35.79
C GLY A 203 2.14 -11.12 -36.29
N MET A 204 3.22 -11.79 -35.88
CA MET A 204 4.58 -11.49 -36.33
C MET A 204 4.84 -11.93 -37.78
N ALA A 205 4.31 -13.08 -38.21
CA ALA A 205 4.49 -13.60 -39.55
C ALA A 205 3.77 -12.76 -40.63
N PHE A 206 2.56 -12.27 -40.34
CA PHE A 206 1.73 -11.53 -41.30
C PHE A 206 1.79 -10.01 -41.15
N GLY A 207 2.61 -9.49 -40.23
CA GLY A 207 2.77 -8.04 -40.02
C GLY A 207 1.50 -7.30 -39.53
N ARG A 208 0.42 -8.03 -39.20
CA ARG A 208 -0.87 -7.49 -38.75
C ARG A 208 -0.88 -7.07 -37.28
N ASN A 209 -0.06 -7.72 -36.45
CA ASN A 209 0.18 -7.30 -35.08
C ASN A 209 1.62 -6.82 -34.97
N LYS A 210 1.84 -5.50 -35.02
CA LYS A 210 3.18 -4.92 -34.89
C LYS A 210 3.83 -5.18 -33.51
N GLN A 211 3.14 -5.84 -32.57
CA GLN A 211 3.61 -6.02 -31.20
C GLN A 211 3.34 -7.44 -30.65
N PRO A 212 4.39 -8.15 -30.19
CA PRO A 212 4.26 -9.42 -29.48
C PRO A 212 3.82 -9.23 -28.02
N ALA A 213 3.46 -10.33 -27.36
CA ALA A 213 3.29 -10.39 -25.91
C ALA A 213 4.45 -9.72 -25.17
N CYS A 214 4.18 -9.12 -24.01
CA CYS A 214 5.16 -8.53 -23.10
C CYS A 214 5.85 -7.23 -23.60
N SER A 215 5.52 -6.72 -24.80
CA SER A 215 6.13 -5.48 -25.30
C SER A 215 5.49 -4.23 -24.68
N VAL A 216 6.18 -3.61 -23.73
CA VAL A 216 5.91 -2.22 -23.30
C VAL A 216 6.69 -1.29 -24.25
N ASN A 217 6.07 -0.73 -25.29
CA ASN A 217 6.74 0.22 -26.19
C ASN A 217 6.17 1.64 -26.12
N ALA A 218 7.10 2.59 -26.29
CA ALA A 218 7.03 3.98 -25.92
C ALA A 218 6.81 4.96 -27.10
N GLU A 219 6.22 4.52 -28.22
CA GLU A 219 6.07 5.35 -29.43
C GLU A 219 4.65 5.31 -30.01
N GLU A 220 4.16 6.53 -30.31
CA GLU A 220 2.79 6.96 -30.59
C GLU A 220 2.10 6.33 -31.80
N SER A 221 0.78 6.13 -31.72
CA SER A 221 -0.25 6.91 -32.41
C SER A 221 -1.59 6.17 -32.38
N SER A 222 -2.65 6.95 -32.32
CA SER A 222 -4.06 6.55 -32.51
C SER A 222 -4.23 5.50 -33.62
N ALA A 223 -4.51 4.27 -33.25
CA ALA A 223 -5.17 3.32 -34.11
C ALA A 223 -6.49 2.95 -33.45
N SER A 224 -7.58 3.51 -33.96
CA SER A 224 -8.93 3.08 -33.65
C SER A 224 -9.11 1.65 -34.16
N PHE A 225 -9.32 0.71 -33.26
CA PHE A 225 -9.85 -0.61 -33.58
C PHE A 225 -11.16 -0.75 -32.80
N SER A 226 -12.27 -0.70 -33.53
CA SER A 226 -13.62 -0.92 -32.98
C SER A 226 -13.92 -2.41 -33.01
N PHE A 227 -14.06 -3.00 -31.82
CA PHE A 227 -15.02 -4.07 -31.61
C PHE A 227 -15.72 -3.79 -30.28
N MET A 228 -17.00 -3.44 -30.38
CA MET A 228 -17.90 -2.88 -29.35
C MET A 228 -17.53 -1.46 -28.88
N ASP A 229 -18.03 -0.48 -29.63
CA ASP A 229 -18.11 0.93 -29.25
C ASP A 229 -18.89 1.13 -27.94
N ILE A 230 -18.14 1.41 -26.86
CA ILE A 230 -18.61 2.23 -25.74
C ILE A 230 -17.70 3.44 -25.75
N GLY A 231 -18.23 4.57 -26.26
CA GLY A 231 -17.48 5.78 -26.56
C GLY A 231 -16.75 6.35 -25.35
N PHE A 232 -15.42 6.35 -25.43
CA PHE A 232 -14.53 7.14 -24.58
C PHE A 232 -13.63 7.97 -25.49
N ASP A 233 -13.91 9.28 -25.57
CA ASP A 233 -12.94 10.23 -26.08
C ASP A 233 -12.34 10.98 -24.89
N VAL A 234 -11.06 10.72 -24.61
CA VAL A 234 -10.28 11.47 -23.62
C VAL A 234 -9.25 12.26 -24.41
N SER A 235 -9.62 13.46 -24.83
CA SER A 235 -8.67 14.40 -25.42
C SER A 235 -7.67 14.85 -24.34
N PHE A 236 -6.39 14.54 -24.52
CA PHE A 236 -5.33 15.20 -23.79
C PHE A 236 -5.13 16.57 -24.46
N GLY A 237 -5.28 17.65 -23.69
CA GLY A 237 -5.21 19.02 -24.18
C GLY A 237 -4.06 19.24 -25.17
N LYS A 238 -4.36 19.95 -26.26
CA LYS A 238 -3.36 20.40 -27.22
C LYS A 238 -2.22 21.10 -26.48
N ARG A 239 -1.00 20.76 -26.87
CA ARG A 239 0.23 21.41 -26.41
C ARG A 239 0.20 22.87 -26.86
N GLU A 240 -0.21 23.79 -25.99
CA GLU A 240 -0.18 25.21 -26.31
C GLU A 240 1.24 25.76 -26.24
N THR A 241 1.65 26.31 -27.39
CA THR A 241 2.81 27.17 -27.70
C THR A 241 4.21 26.51 -27.86
N PRO A 242 4.89 26.77 -29.00
CA PRO A 242 6.29 26.40 -29.19
C PRO A 242 7.20 27.44 -28.52
N HIS A 243 7.96 27.03 -27.50
CA HIS A 243 9.06 27.86 -27.00
C HIS A 243 10.08 28.12 -28.12
N LYS A 244 10.18 29.38 -28.56
CA LYS A 244 11.30 29.89 -29.36
C LYS A 244 12.61 29.74 -28.55
N ARG A 245 13.60 29.03 -29.11
CA ARG A 245 14.96 28.95 -28.55
C ARG A 245 15.61 30.33 -28.49
N PRO A 246 16.28 30.73 -27.39
CA PRO A 246 17.19 31.87 -27.41
C PRO A 246 18.45 31.50 -28.20
N LYS A 247 18.86 32.36 -29.13
CA LYS A 247 20.17 32.28 -29.81
C LYS A 247 21.26 32.65 -28.80
N LEU A 248 22.05 31.67 -28.34
CA LEU A 248 23.27 31.92 -27.59
C LEU A 248 24.38 32.35 -28.56
N LYS A 249 24.91 33.56 -28.32
CA LYS A 249 26.06 34.15 -29.02
C LYS A 249 27.34 33.37 -28.66
N ASN A 250 28.14 33.09 -29.69
CA ASN A 250 29.50 32.58 -29.60
C ASN A 250 30.38 33.45 -28.68
N LYS A 251 31.06 32.82 -27.71
CA LYS A 251 32.35 33.27 -27.19
C LYS A 251 33.32 32.09 -27.19
N LYS A 252 34.51 32.34 -27.72
CA LYS A 252 35.65 31.43 -27.92
C LYS A 252 36.34 31.09 -26.58
N ASN A 253 36.62 29.79 -26.38
CA ASN A 253 37.80 29.07 -25.81
C ASN A 253 38.58 29.65 -24.60
N PRO A 254 39.10 28.80 -23.67
CA PRO A 254 40.14 27.83 -24.01
C PRO A 254 40.04 26.42 -23.38
N SER A 255 40.87 25.54 -23.95
CA SER A 255 41.17 24.15 -23.64
C SER A 255 41.13 23.74 -22.16
N MET A 256 40.41 22.65 -21.88
CA MET A 256 40.73 21.70 -20.81
C MET A 256 40.51 20.27 -21.32
N ASP A 257 41.35 19.38 -20.82
CA ASP A 257 41.75 18.10 -21.38
C ASP A 257 40.66 17.14 -21.85
N ASN A 258 40.90 16.59 -23.04
CA ASN A 258 40.34 15.33 -23.50
C ASN A 258 40.87 14.18 -22.62
N THR A 259 40.18 13.85 -21.54
CA THR A 259 40.20 12.51 -20.96
C THR A 259 38.78 12.07 -20.60
N SER A 260 37.90 12.01 -21.60
CA SER A 260 36.73 11.14 -21.51
C SER A 260 37.20 9.69 -21.32
N PRO A 261 36.72 8.95 -20.30
CA PRO A 261 37.06 7.53 -20.18
C PRO A 261 36.56 6.82 -21.43
N THR A 262 37.51 6.27 -22.18
CA THR A 262 37.27 5.52 -23.41
C THR A 262 36.45 4.27 -23.10
N PHE A 263 35.64 3.91 -24.09
CA PHE A 263 34.63 2.85 -24.08
C PHE A 263 35.30 1.45 -24.09
N SER A 264 36.03 1.07 -23.05
CA SER A 264 36.68 -0.25 -22.91
C SER A 264 36.11 -1.10 -21.77
N ALA A 265 35.32 -0.52 -20.87
CA ALA A 265 34.68 -1.27 -19.77
C ALA A 265 33.71 -2.38 -20.23
N PRO A 266 32.91 -2.25 -21.32
CA PRO A 266 32.02 -3.33 -21.74
C PRO A 266 32.78 -4.53 -22.30
N VAL A 267 33.93 -4.32 -22.96
CA VAL A 267 34.78 -5.40 -23.49
C VAL A 267 35.60 -6.03 -22.38
N ALA A 268 36.03 -5.26 -21.37
CA ALA A 268 36.64 -5.80 -20.16
C ALA A 268 35.65 -6.60 -19.31
N ILE A 269 34.37 -6.21 -19.25
CA ILE A 269 33.31 -6.95 -18.53
C ILE A 269 32.86 -8.19 -19.33
N VAL A 270 32.71 -8.09 -20.65
CA VAL A 270 32.47 -9.27 -21.50
C VAL A 270 33.68 -10.21 -21.50
N GLY A 271 34.90 -9.67 -21.44
CA GLY A 271 36.13 -10.42 -21.25
C GLY A 271 36.22 -11.09 -19.88
N LEU A 272 35.87 -10.39 -18.80
CA LEU A 272 35.85 -10.91 -17.43
C LEU A 272 34.72 -11.94 -17.24
N CYS A 273 33.55 -11.73 -17.85
CA CYS A 273 32.46 -12.70 -17.87
C CYS A 273 32.76 -13.90 -18.77
N SER A 274 33.52 -13.73 -19.85
CA SER A 274 33.99 -14.82 -20.72
C SER A 274 35.17 -15.59 -20.08
N ILE A 275 35.99 -14.93 -19.24
CA ILE A 275 36.99 -15.56 -18.36
C ILE A 275 36.26 -16.33 -17.26
N ILE A 276 35.32 -15.73 -16.54
CA ILE A 276 34.50 -16.42 -15.49
C ILE A 276 33.68 -17.57 -16.08
N ALA A 277 33.17 -17.44 -17.31
CA ALA A 277 32.49 -18.51 -18.02
C ALA A 277 33.46 -19.59 -18.56
N LYS A 278 34.74 -19.25 -18.81
CA LYS A 278 35.81 -20.23 -19.09
C LYS A 278 36.40 -20.86 -17.82
N SER A 279 36.25 -20.22 -16.65
CA SER A 279 36.76 -20.70 -15.35
C SER A 279 35.86 -21.75 -14.69
N ILE A 280 34.79 -22.18 -15.36
CA ILE A 280 33.94 -23.31 -14.98
C ILE A 280 33.86 -24.17 -16.26
N HIS A 281 34.83 -25.00 -16.63
CA HIS A 281 35.66 -25.91 -15.86
C HIS A 281 37.08 -25.97 -16.43
N LEU A 282 38.06 -26.13 -15.53
CA LEU A 282 39.16 -27.10 -15.51
C LEU A 282 40.39 -26.47 -14.81
N ASP A 283 40.74 -26.98 -13.63
CA ASP A 283 42.08 -27.50 -13.28
C ASP A 283 43.21 -27.04 -14.22
N PHE A 284 44.27 -26.30 -13.86
CA PHE A 284 44.95 -25.97 -12.61
C PHE A 284 45.56 -24.54 -12.75
N LEU A 285 46.47 -24.06 -11.90
CA LEU A 285 47.89 -24.19 -12.22
C LEU A 285 48.78 -24.10 -10.95
N GLU A 286 49.54 -25.17 -10.77
CA GLU A 286 50.93 -25.26 -10.27
C GLU A 286 51.27 -25.73 -8.83
N ASP A 287 50.36 -25.76 -7.85
CA ASP A 287 50.54 -26.63 -6.66
C ASP A 287 49.18 -27.12 -6.08
N PRO A 288 48.89 -28.45 -6.11
CA PRO A 288 47.54 -28.99 -5.87
C PRO A 288 47.01 -29.05 -4.43
N ASN A 289 47.83 -28.93 -3.38
CA ASN A 289 47.39 -29.36 -2.03
C ASN A 289 46.91 -28.25 -1.07
N THR A 290 47.07 -26.97 -1.37
CA THR A 290 46.78 -25.87 -0.41
C THR A 290 45.75 -24.84 -0.90
N VAL A 291 45.49 -24.73 -2.19
CA VAL A 291 44.53 -23.74 -2.73
C VAL A 291 43.07 -24.25 -2.63
N MET A 292 42.85 -25.56 -2.78
CA MET A 292 41.51 -26.18 -2.74
C MET A 292 40.89 -26.28 -1.35
N ASP A 293 41.69 -26.24 -0.28
CA ASP A 293 41.18 -26.18 1.09
C ASP A 293 40.88 -24.75 1.55
N GLU A 294 41.53 -23.74 0.98
CA GLU A 294 41.26 -22.31 1.26
C GLU A 294 39.99 -21.81 0.55
N VAL A 295 39.75 -22.23 -0.69
CA VAL A 295 38.54 -21.84 -1.44
C VAL A 295 37.26 -22.48 -0.87
N LYS A 296 37.36 -23.70 -0.32
CA LYS A 296 36.25 -24.39 0.38
C LYS A 296 35.84 -23.71 1.70
N LYS A 297 36.66 -22.81 2.25
CA LYS A 297 36.35 -22.05 3.46
C LYS A 297 35.69 -20.70 3.18
N LEU A 298 35.67 -20.24 1.93
CA LEU A 298 35.10 -18.95 1.58
C LEU A 298 33.57 -19.03 1.44
N ASP A 299 32.89 -18.71 2.54
CA ASP A 299 31.44 -18.54 2.59
C ASP A 299 31.00 -17.17 2.05
N PHE A 300 30.42 -17.18 0.85
CA PHE A 300 29.83 -16.00 0.20
C PHE A 300 28.29 -15.97 0.27
N THR A 301 27.66 -16.82 1.07
CA THR A 301 26.19 -16.87 1.19
C THR A 301 25.60 -15.67 1.93
N SER A 302 26.39 -14.97 2.75
CA SER A 302 25.96 -13.86 3.60
C SER A 302 25.83 -12.50 2.90
N PHE A 303 26.36 -12.31 1.67
CA PHE A 303 26.41 -11.00 1.00
C PHE A 303 25.47 -10.77 -0.18
N LYS A 304 24.87 -11.81 -0.78
CA LYS A 304 24.07 -11.66 -2.02
C LYS A 304 22.59 -11.31 -1.78
N THR A 305 22.03 -11.72 -0.66
CA THR A 305 20.62 -11.46 -0.30
C THR A 305 20.34 -9.98 0.04
N PRO A 306 21.22 -9.26 0.78
CA PRO A 306 20.96 -7.86 1.16
C PRO A 306 21.03 -6.87 -0.01
N ALA A 307 21.89 -7.10 -0.99
CA ALA A 307 22.07 -6.18 -2.13
C ALA A 307 20.93 -6.27 -3.16
N LEU A 308 20.45 -7.50 -3.44
CA LEU A 308 19.30 -7.72 -4.31
C LEU A 308 18.01 -7.20 -3.65
N PHE A 309 17.85 -7.42 -2.34
CA PHE A 309 16.76 -6.86 -1.54
C PHE A 309 16.82 -5.32 -1.52
N SER A 310 18.00 -4.73 -1.28
CA SER A 310 18.16 -3.26 -1.27
C SER A 310 17.88 -2.63 -2.63
N PHE A 311 18.26 -3.30 -3.72
CA PHE A 311 17.96 -2.85 -5.09
C PHE A 311 16.48 -3.03 -5.45
N GLY A 312 15.85 -4.14 -5.03
CA GLY A 312 14.42 -4.38 -5.14
C GLY A 312 13.60 -3.35 -4.34
N CYS A 313 14.00 -3.06 -3.11
CA CYS A 313 13.43 -1.99 -2.27
C CYS A 313 13.59 -0.62 -2.94
N TYR A 314 14.77 -0.30 -3.48
CA TYR A 314 14.99 0.96 -4.20
C TYR A 314 14.08 1.11 -5.42
N LEU A 315 13.95 0.07 -6.24
CA LEU A 315 13.07 0.06 -7.41
C LEU A 315 11.60 0.11 -7.04
N PHE A 316 11.21 -0.61 -5.98
CA PHE A 316 9.89 -0.53 -5.37
C PHE A 316 9.58 0.90 -4.96
N PHE A 317 10.43 1.56 -4.16
CA PHE A 317 10.24 2.95 -3.75
C PHE A 317 10.26 3.95 -4.94
N LYS A 318 11.02 3.69 -6.02
CA LYS A 318 11.03 4.53 -7.23
C LYS A 318 9.79 4.36 -8.11
N ALA A 319 9.33 3.13 -8.33
CA ALA A 319 8.05 2.86 -8.99
C ALA A 319 6.90 3.43 -8.16
N PHE A 320 7.03 3.34 -6.84
CA PHE A 320 6.09 3.91 -5.89
C PHE A 320 6.00 5.44 -5.99
N GLN A 321 7.13 6.16 -6.06
CA GLN A 321 7.13 7.62 -6.25
C GLN A 321 6.37 8.07 -7.51
N LEU A 322 6.33 7.24 -8.55
CA LEU A 322 5.61 7.52 -9.80
C LEU A 322 4.14 7.06 -9.78
N PHE A 323 3.84 5.96 -9.08
CA PHE A 323 2.47 5.43 -8.93
C PHE A 323 1.66 6.23 -7.91
N GLY A 324 2.27 6.57 -6.77
CA GLY A 324 1.67 7.40 -5.72
C GLY A 324 1.28 8.78 -6.23
N ALA A 325 2.07 9.39 -7.12
CA ALA A 325 1.72 10.68 -7.71
C ALA A 325 0.38 10.65 -8.47
N LYS A 326 -0.03 9.51 -9.06
CA LYS A 326 -1.31 9.38 -9.78
C LYS A 326 -2.48 8.88 -8.92
N VAL A 327 -2.23 7.99 -7.96
CA VAL A 327 -3.26 7.48 -7.04
C VAL A 327 -3.64 8.51 -5.97
N PHE A 328 -2.71 9.42 -5.66
CA PHE A 328 -2.87 10.49 -4.68
C PHE A 328 -2.94 11.89 -5.31
N ASP A 329 -3.08 11.99 -6.64
CA ASP A 329 -3.13 13.25 -7.41
C ASP A 329 -4.45 14.02 -7.24
N GLU A 330 -5.35 13.59 -6.36
CA GLU A 330 -6.65 14.23 -6.11
C GLU A 330 -6.54 15.71 -5.70
N ALA A 331 -5.36 16.17 -5.27
CA ALA A 331 -5.09 17.59 -5.07
C ALA A 331 -4.76 18.36 -6.36
N ALA A 332 -4.23 17.71 -7.41
CA ALA A 332 -4.06 18.35 -8.72
C ALA A 332 -5.41 18.48 -9.47
N GLY A 333 -6.37 17.60 -9.17
CA GLY A 333 -7.76 17.66 -9.61
C GLY A 333 -8.63 18.54 -8.71
N GLY A 334 -8.31 19.84 -8.61
CA GLY A 334 -9.23 20.81 -8.01
C GLY A 334 -10.56 20.86 -8.77
N ALA A 335 -11.63 21.34 -8.13
CA ALA A 335 -12.84 21.67 -8.88
C ALA A 335 -12.44 22.72 -9.93
N ILE A 336 -12.73 22.45 -11.21
CA ILE A 336 -12.48 23.42 -12.28
C ILE A 336 -13.45 24.57 -12.04
N GLY A 337 -12.95 25.69 -11.56
CA GLY A 337 -13.73 26.91 -11.40
C GLY A 337 -14.26 27.40 -12.76
N LYS A 338 -15.15 28.41 -12.76
CA LYS A 338 -15.58 29.06 -14.02
C LYS A 338 -14.40 29.64 -14.83
N ASP A 339 -13.23 29.78 -14.20
CA ASP A 339 -11.97 30.25 -14.75
C ASP A 339 -11.06 29.13 -15.31
N ASN A 340 -11.54 27.88 -15.34
CA ASN A 340 -10.84 26.70 -15.84
C ASN A 340 -9.60 26.27 -15.04
N LYS A 341 -9.46 26.70 -13.76
CA LYS A 341 -8.34 26.33 -12.88
C LYS A 341 -8.78 25.38 -11.75
N PRO A 342 -7.89 24.48 -11.28
CA PRO A 342 -8.18 23.64 -10.13
C PRO A 342 -8.15 24.46 -8.83
N HIS A 343 -9.22 24.40 -8.03
CA HIS A 343 -9.29 25.00 -6.69
C HIS A 343 -9.38 23.95 -5.57
N ILE A 344 -8.79 24.29 -4.41
CA ILE A 344 -8.93 23.56 -3.14
C ILE A 344 -9.37 24.56 -2.07
N TYR A 345 -10.67 24.86 -2.06
CA TYR A 345 -11.24 25.73 -1.04
C TYR A 345 -11.36 25.02 0.30
N THR A 346 -10.95 25.66 1.38
CA THR A 346 -11.21 25.23 2.76
C THR A 346 -11.47 26.46 3.62
N ARG A 347 -12.28 26.30 4.67
CA ARG A 347 -12.53 27.36 5.64
C ARG A 347 -11.76 27.05 6.92
N ILE A 348 -10.99 28.01 7.42
CA ILE A 348 -10.24 27.90 8.68
C ILE A 348 -10.57 29.15 9.50
N ARG A 349 -11.11 28.96 10.70
CA ARG A 349 -11.58 30.04 11.60
C ARG A 349 -12.45 31.08 10.88
N GLY A 350 -13.45 30.59 10.15
CA GLY A 350 -14.39 31.43 9.40
C GLY A 350 -13.84 32.09 8.12
N THR A 351 -12.52 32.00 7.85
CA THR A 351 -11.90 32.57 6.66
C THR A 351 -11.69 31.51 5.58
N TRP A 352 -12.05 31.82 4.33
CA TRP A 352 -11.83 30.93 3.19
C TRP A 352 -10.43 31.08 2.60
N TYR A 353 -9.81 29.94 2.28
CA TYR A 353 -8.50 29.84 1.65
C TYR A 353 -8.57 28.92 0.43
N ASP A 354 -7.82 29.25 -0.63
CA ASP A 354 -7.63 28.39 -1.80
C ASP A 354 -6.20 27.84 -1.81
N LEU A 355 -6.08 26.56 -1.43
CA LEU A 355 -4.80 25.91 -1.22
C LEU A 355 -4.30 25.12 -2.44
N ALA A 356 -4.91 25.28 -3.61
CA ALA A 356 -4.52 24.55 -4.82
C ALA A 356 -3.04 24.78 -5.22
N GLY A 357 -2.52 25.99 -4.99
CA GLY A 357 -1.12 26.34 -5.25
C GLY A 357 -0.17 26.16 -4.07
N PHE A 358 -0.61 25.56 -2.96
CA PHE A 358 0.21 25.42 -1.76
C PHE A 358 0.93 24.06 -1.72
N ASP A 359 2.25 24.08 -1.62
CA ASP A 359 3.05 22.88 -1.42
C ASP A 359 3.09 22.51 0.07
N HIS A 360 2.06 21.79 0.50
CA HIS A 360 1.87 21.41 1.90
C HIS A 360 2.83 20.27 2.32
N PRO A 361 3.52 20.33 3.48
CA PRO A 361 4.45 19.28 3.92
C PRO A 361 3.81 17.91 4.20
N GLY A 362 2.51 17.88 4.48
CA GLY A 362 1.68 16.66 4.56
C GLY A 362 1.17 16.16 3.20
N GLY A 363 1.54 16.85 2.12
CA GLY A 363 1.24 16.46 0.75
C GLY A 363 -0.19 16.73 0.29
N PRO A 364 -0.50 16.30 -0.95
CA PRO A 364 -1.81 16.46 -1.56
C PRO A 364 -2.92 15.72 -0.81
N VAL A 365 -2.59 14.62 -0.12
CA VAL A 365 -3.56 13.87 0.68
C VAL A 365 -4.13 14.74 1.79
N ALA A 366 -3.27 15.39 2.58
CA ALA A 366 -3.69 16.27 3.67
C ALA A 366 -4.55 17.45 3.19
N LEU A 367 -4.16 18.09 2.08
CA LEU A 367 -4.95 19.18 1.47
C LEU A 367 -6.34 18.70 1.03
N ASN A 368 -6.42 17.49 0.48
CA ASN A 368 -7.69 16.94 0.02
C ASN A 368 -8.65 16.60 1.17
N LEU A 369 -8.13 16.26 2.37
CA LEU A 369 -8.98 16.03 3.55
C LEU A 369 -9.73 17.29 3.98
N ALA A 370 -9.14 18.47 3.79
CA ALA A 370 -9.75 19.77 4.12
C ALA A 370 -10.61 20.36 2.99
N LYS A 371 -10.57 19.75 1.78
CA LYS A 371 -11.23 20.28 0.58
C LYS A 371 -12.75 20.37 0.78
N GLY A 372 -13.28 21.57 0.60
CA GLY A 372 -14.70 21.89 0.74
C GLY A 372 -15.22 21.79 2.18
N ARG A 373 -14.37 21.82 3.21
CA ARG A 373 -14.77 21.68 4.62
C ARG A 373 -14.43 22.91 5.44
N ASP A 374 -15.02 22.99 6.63
CA ASP A 374 -14.41 23.75 7.71
C ASP A 374 -13.25 22.92 8.28
N GLY A 375 -12.05 23.20 7.79
CA GLY A 375 -10.84 22.49 8.17
C GLY A 375 -10.26 22.91 9.51
N THR A 376 -10.96 23.72 10.34
CA THR A 376 -10.37 24.32 11.54
C THR A 376 -9.87 23.27 12.54
N ALA A 377 -10.70 22.28 12.90
CA ALA A 377 -10.28 21.23 13.83
C ALA A 377 -9.11 20.39 13.28
N LEU A 378 -9.13 20.05 11.99
CA LEU A 378 -8.03 19.34 11.32
C LEU A 378 -6.75 20.17 11.30
N PHE A 379 -6.86 21.46 11.04
CA PHE A 379 -5.74 22.38 11.03
C PHE A 379 -5.10 22.50 12.42
N GLU A 380 -5.89 22.71 13.47
CA GLU A 380 -5.38 22.92 14.84
C GLU A 380 -4.78 21.63 15.42
N SER A 381 -5.39 20.47 15.17
CA SER A 381 -4.89 19.16 15.60
C SER A 381 -3.55 18.76 14.98
N HIS A 382 -3.23 19.26 13.78
CA HIS A 382 -2.05 18.82 13.03
C HIS A 382 -0.88 19.83 13.03
N HIS A 383 -1.09 21.08 13.49
CA HIS A 383 -0.11 22.17 13.41
C HIS A 383 0.37 22.72 14.76
N TYR A 384 0.34 21.91 15.83
CA TYR A 384 0.70 22.31 17.20
C TYR A 384 2.19 22.69 17.42
N LEU A 385 3.10 22.36 16.50
CA LEU A 385 4.53 22.72 16.58
C LEU A 385 4.86 24.12 16.03
N ILE A 386 3.87 24.80 15.44
CA ILE A 386 4.07 26.10 14.78
C ILE A 386 3.13 27.12 15.43
N THR A 387 3.62 28.34 15.64
CA THR A 387 2.79 29.42 16.18
C THR A 387 1.76 29.88 15.15
N HIS A 388 0.59 30.31 15.61
CA HIS A 388 -0.43 30.89 14.72
C HIS A 388 0.07 32.08 13.92
N LYS A 389 0.93 32.94 14.50
CA LYS A 389 1.56 34.04 13.78
C LYS A 389 2.29 33.57 12.52
N GLN A 390 3.04 32.48 12.62
CA GLN A 390 3.75 31.90 11.48
C GLN A 390 2.78 31.23 10.49
N LEU A 391 1.80 30.47 11.00
CA LEU A 391 0.82 29.79 10.16
C LEU A 391 -0.02 30.78 9.34
N TYR A 392 -0.58 31.82 9.96
CA TYR A 392 -1.33 32.86 9.25
C TYR A 392 -0.46 33.69 8.31
N GLY A 393 0.83 33.86 8.63
CA GLY A 393 1.80 34.45 7.69
C GLY A 393 1.94 33.65 6.38
N VAL A 394 1.69 32.33 6.40
CA VAL A 394 1.61 31.48 5.21
C VAL A 394 0.21 31.48 4.62
N LEU A 395 -0.82 31.19 5.42
CA LEU A 395 -2.20 31.04 4.98
C LEU A 395 -2.77 32.31 4.33
N ASN A 396 -2.44 33.49 4.84
CA ASN A 396 -2.98 34.75 4.32
C ASN A 396 -2.60 35.03 2.86
N LYS A 397 -1.56 34.37 2.33
CA LYS A 397 -1.20 34.43 0.89
C LYS A 397 -2.19 33.72 -0.02
N TYR A 398 -2.99 32.82 0.56
CA TYR A 398 -3.97 31.98 -0.12
C TYR A 398 -5.41 32.38 0.24
N LYS A 399 -5.60 33.52 0.92
CA LYS A 399 -6.92 33.99 1.32
C LYS A 399 -7.78 34.26 0.08
N VAL A 400 -9.01 33.77 0.11
CA VAL A 400 -9.97 33.95 -0.98
C VAL A 400 -10.56 35.36 -0.89
N GLU A 401 -10.70 36.01 -2.05
CA GLU A 401 -11.39 37.30 -2.19
C GLU A 401 -12.81 37.25 -1.62
N GLU A 402 -13.24 38.30 -0.93
CA GLU A 402 -14.50 38.30 -0.18
C GLU A 402 -15.73 38.05 -1.07
N SER A 403 -15.69 38.53 -2.31
CA SER A 403 -16.75 38.32 -3.30
C SER A 403 -16.93 36.85 -3.67
N VAL A 404 -15.82 36.10 -3.79
CA VAL A 404 -15.84 34.66 -4.05
C VAL A 404 -16.21 33.92 -2.77
N ALA A 405 -15.65 34.29 -1.63
CA ALA A 405 -15.90 33.67 -0.33
C ALA A 405 -17.40 33.62 0.03
N LYS A 406 -18.16 34.68 -0.28
CA LYS A 406 -19.62 34.76 -0.08
C LYS A 406 -20.42 33.73 -0.90
N THR A 407 -19.84 33.21 -1.97
CA THR A 407 -20.48 32.20 -2.83
C THR A 407 -20.15 30.76 -2.44
N LEU A 408 -19.13 30.57 -1.58
CA LEU A 408 -18.66 29.26 -1.18
C LEU A 408 -19.50 28.69 -0.04
N LYS A 409 -19.67 27.37 -0.07
CA LYS A 409 -20.30 26.58 0.98
C LYS A 409 -19.43 25.37 1.31
N THR A 410 -19.48 24.94 2.56
CA THR A 410 -18.91 23.65 2.96
C THR A 410 -19.75 22.51 2.39
N ILE A 411 -19.15 21.34 2.18
CA ILE A 411 -19.84 20.12 1.74
C ILE A 411 -20.84 19.62 2.79
N ASP A 412 -20.57 19.92 4.05
CA ASP A 412 -21.43 19.63 5.19
C ASP A 412 -21.76 20.95 5.87
N GLU A 413 -23.03 21.34 5.82
CA GLU A 413 -23.49 22.57 6.47
C GLU A 413 -23.48 22.44 8.01
N ARG A 414 -23.42 21.22 8.55
CA ARG A 414 -23.28 20.95 9.99
C ARG A 414 -21.83 21.10 10.48
N ASP A 415 -20.88 21.02 9.55
CA ASP A 415 -19.45 21.21 9.82
C ASP A 415 -19.11 22.69 9.68
N ASP A 416 -19.61 23.46 10.65
CA ASP A 416 -19.52 24.93 10.67
C ASP A 416 -18.38 25.46 11.55
N GLY A 417 -17.59 24.56 12.14
CA GLY A 417 -16.53 24.89 13.10
C GLY A 417 -17.03 25.35 14.48
N ALA A 418 -18.35 25.41 14.71
CA ALA A 418 -18.95 26.06 15.88
C ALA A 418 -18.93 25.21 17.16
N HIS A 419 -18.57 23.92 17.08
CA HIS A 419 -18.51 23.06 18.27
C HIS A 419 -17.42 23.52 19.25
N TYR A 420 -16.31 24.05 18.74
CA TYR A 420 -15.20 24.54 19.57
C TYR A 420 -15.12 26.06 19.55
N VAL A 421 -14.72 26.63 20.68
CA VAL A 421 -14.44 28.08 20.81
C VAL A 421 -12.97 28.32 20.47
N TRP A 422 -12.72 28.89 19.30
CA TRP A 422 -11.38 29.16 18.79
C TRP A 422 -10.84 30.55 19.19
N ASP A 423 -11.72 31.43 19.68
CA ASP A 423 -11.36 32.76 20.15
C ASP A 423 -10.41 32.64 21.35
N LYS A 424 -9.28 33.35 21.28
CA LYS A 424 -8.22 33.32 22.30
C LYS A 424 -7.66 31.93 22.63
N TYR A 425 -7.88 30.94 21.78
CA TYR A 425 -7.36 29.58 21.96
C TYR A 425 -5.83 29.54 22.18
N GLU A 426 -5.05 30.40 21.50
CA GLU A 426 -3.59 30.50 21.71
C GLU A 426 -3.19 31.25 22.97
N GLU A 427 -4.11 31.97 23.60
CA GLU A 427 -3.88 32.71 24.84
C GLU A 427 -4.25 31.84 26.07
N ASP A 428 -4.97 30.74 25.86
CA ASP A 428 -5.35 29.81 26.91
C ASP A 428 -4.10 29.19 27.57
N PRO A 429 -3.99 29.27 28.92
CA PRO A 429 -2.83 28.74 29.64
C PRO A 429 -2.58 27.25 29.43
N PHE A 430 -3.63 26.42 29.31
CA PHE A 430 -3.49 24.99 29.08
C PHE A 430 -2.95 24.71 27.68
N THR A 431 -3.47 25.39 26.66
CA THR A 431 -2.95 25.31 25.28
C THR A 431 -1.49 25.74 25.20
N LEU A 432 -1.13 26.87 25.83
CA LEU A 432 0.24 27.38 25.85
C LEU A 432 1.21 26.39 26.50
N ASP A 433 0.85 25.84 27.67
CA ASP A 433 1.69 24.89 28.37
C ASP A 433 1.84 23.57 27.60
N ILE A 434 0.78 23.07 26.97
CA ILE A 434 0.82 21.87 26.12
C ILE A 434 1.77 22.09 24.92
N LYS A 435 1.62 23.22 24.20
CA LYS A 435 2.50 23.55 23.07
C LYS A 435 3.95 23.75 23.51
N LYS A 436 4.16 24.37 24.67
CA LYS A 436 5.52 24.53 25.24
C LYS A 436 6.11 23.17 25.59
N MET A 437 5.36 22.31 26.27
CA MET A 437 5.80 20.98 26.70
C MET A 437 6.25 20.12 25.52
N ILE A 438 5.49 20.10 24.42
CA ILE A 438 5.85 19.30 23.25
C ILE A 438 7.11 19.83 22.55
N VAL A 439 7.26 21.15 22.45
CA VAL A 439 8.48 21.78 21.88
C VAL A 439 9.69 21.50 22.78
N ASP A 440 9.55 21.68 24.09
CA ASP A 440 10.62 21.42 25.06
C ASP A 440 11.06 19.94 25.04
N HIS A 441 10.11 19.00 24.87
CA HIS A 441 10.42 17.59 24.80
C HIS A 441 11.24 17.21 23.55
N PHE A 442 10.82 17.69 22.37
CA PHE A 442 11.44 17.28 21.12
C PHE A 442 12.67 18.10 20.71
N THR A 443 12.85 19.33 21.24
CA THR A 443 14.03 20.16 20.97
C THR A 443 15.36 19.49 21.27
N PRO A 444 15.59 18.90 22.47
CA PRO A 444 16.85 18.21 22.76
C PRO A 444 17.05 16.97 21.86
N ILE A 445 15.98 16.23 21.55
CA ILE A 445 16.01 15.07 20.64
C ILE A 445 16.44 15.49 19.24
N ALA A 446 15.84 16.58 18.72
CA ALA A 446 16.15 17.15 17.42
C ALA A 446 17.61 17.60 17.35
N LYS A 447 18.08 18.33 18.37
CA LYS A 447 19.47 18.80 18.48
C LYS A 447 20.47 17.64 18.56
N ALA A 448 20.20 16.63 19.39
CA ALA A 448 21.09 15.48 19.56
C ALA A 448 21.24 14.66 18.26
N ARG A 449 20.19 14.60 17.43
CA ARG A 449 20.18 13.84 16.17
C ARG A 449 20.55 14.68 14.94
N GLY A 450 20.71 15.99 15.08
CA GLY A 450 20.97 16.90 13.95
C GLY A 450 19.81 16.96 12.94
N ILE A 451 18.57 16.86 13.42
CA ILE A 451 17.34 16.85 12.61
C ILE A 451 16.41 17.99 13.00
N THR A 452 15.37 18.24 12.19
CA THR A 452 14.34 19.24 12.50
C THR A 452 13.43 18.78 13.64
N LEU A 453 12.74 19.73 14.28
CA LEU A 453 11.75 19.44 15.32
C LEU A 453 10.64 18.51 14.82
N ARG A 454 10.18 18.72 13.58
CA ARG A 454 9.16 17.87 12.94
C ARG A 454 9.66 16.44 12.72
N GLU A 455 10.91 16.25 12.32
CA GLU A 455 11.50 14.91 12.15
C GLU A 455 11.66 14.17 13.48
N ALA A 456 11.89 14.91 14.57
CA ALA A 456 12.00 14.31 15.89
C ALA A 456 10.68 13.67 16.38
N THR A 457 9.52 14.13 15.90
CA THR A 457 8.21 13.56 16.26
C THR A 457 7.83 12.30 15.50
N LYS A 458 8.60 11.92 14.48
CA LYS A 458 8.30 10.78 13.60
C LYS A 458 8.89 9.47 14.12
N ALA A 459 8.56 8.36 13.46
CA ALA A 459 9.03 7.03 13.83
C ALA A 459 10.57 6.99 13.93
N THR A 460 11.08 6.45 15.04
CA THR A 460 12.53 6.29 15.26
C THR A 460 13.10 5.15 14.41
N PRO A 461 14.43 5.07 14.23
CA PRO A 461 15.04 3.92 13.55
C PRO A 461 14.68 2.57 14.17
N GLN A 462 14.60 2.50 15.50
CA GLN A 462 14.18 1.31 16.25
C GLN A 462 12.74 0.94 15.92
N ARG A 463 11.88 1.95 15.78
CA ARG A 463 10.49 1.78 15.39
C ARG A 463 10.35 1.22 13.98
N TRP A 464 11.11 1.74 13.03
CA TRP A 464 11.17 1.22 11.67
C TRP A 464 11.67 -0.22 11.63
N PHE A 465 12.73 -0.54 12.38
CA PHE A 465 13.22 -1.91 12.51
C PHE A 465 12.11 -2.85 13.00
N MET A 466 11.39 -2.46 14.05
CA MET A 466 10.28 -3.26 14.58
C MET A 466 9.16 -3.46 13.56
N ILE A 467 8.73 -2.42 12.86
CA ILE A 467 7.71 -2.51 11.80
C ILE A 467 8.16 -3.50 10.71
N ILE A 468 9.41 -3.39 10.25
CA ILE A 468 9.97 -4.29 9.22
C ILE A 468 10.03 -5.73 9.72
N SER A 469 10.49 -5.95 10.96
CA SER A 469 10.53 -7.28 11.56
C SER A 469 9.14 -7.91 11.67
N LEU A 470 8.14 -7.14 12.14
CA LEU A 470 6.77 -7.60 12.24
C LEU A 470 6.20 -7.95 10.86
N MET A 471 6.40 -7.08 9.86
CA MET A 471 6.01 -7.37 8.47
C MET A 471 6.64 -8.66 7.96
N ALA A 472 7.95 -8.86 8.19
CA ALA A 472 8.64 -10.09 7.82
C ALA A 472 8.03 -11.32 8.51
N MET A 473 7.72 -11.24 9.80
CA MET A 473 7.07 -12.33 10.54
C MET A 473 5.67 -12.64 10.02
N PHE A 474 4.86 -11.62 9.71
CA PHE A 474 3.53 -11.84 9.13
C PHE A 474 3.64 -12.55 7.79
N PHE A 475 4.47 -12.06 6.87
CA PHE A 475 4.67 -12.71 5.57
C PHE A 475 5.26 -14.11 5.70
N ALA A 476 6.16 -14.34 6.66
CA ALA A 476 6.67 -15.68 6.95
C ALA A 476 5.56 -16.61 7.46
N SER A 477 4.53 -16.09 8.15
CA SER A 477 3.39 -16.89 8.63
C SER A 477 2.39 -17.27 7.53
N VAL A 478 2.30 -16.48 6.44
CA VAL A 478 1.29 -16.66 5.38
C VAL A 478 1.40 -18.02 4.67
N PRO A 479 2.59 -18.52 4.26
CA PRO A 479 2.69 -19.86 3.67
C PRO A 479 2.14 -20.96 4.57
N PHE A 480 2.40 -20.90 5.88
CA PHE A 480 1.87 -21.86 6.84
C PHE A 480 0.35 -21.75 7.02
N PHE A 481 -0.20 -20.52 6.89
CA PHE A 481 -1.64 -20.30 6.90
C PHE A 481 -2.31 -20.92 5.67
N VAL A 482 -1.66 -20.77 4.51
CA VAL A 482 -2.08 -21.36 3.24
C VAL A 482 -1.99 -22.90 3.27
N ASP A 483 -0.94 -23.45 3.89
CA ASP A 483 -0.74 -24.89 4.12
C ASP A 483 -1.77 -25.48 5.12
N GLY A 484 -2.48 -24.62 5.85
CA GLY A 484 -3.54 -25.04 6.76
C GLY A 484 -3.04 -25.52 8.13
N GLN A 485 -1.95 -24.93 8.64
CA GLN A 485 -1.41 -25.24 9.96
C GLN A 485 -2.18 -24.52 11.08
N TRP A 486 -2.64 -25.27 12.08
CA TRP A 486 -3.57 -24.79 13.11
C TRP A 486 -3.11 -23.57 13.91
N TRP A 487 -1.80 -23.47 14.21
CA TRP A 487 -1.27 -22.34 14.99
C TRP A 487 -1.45 -20.99 14.28
N THR A 488 -1.55 -21.00 12.94
CA THR A 488 -1.67 -19.79 12.12
C THR A 488 -3.04 -19.12 12.22
N LEU A 489 -4.09 -19.85 12.64
CA LEU A 489 -5.42 -19.29 12.87
C LEU A 489 -5.43 -18.20 13.93
N ILE A 490 -4.46 -18.22 14.85
CA ILE A 490 -4.29 -17.20 15.89
C ILE A 490 -3.10 -16.30 15.57
N VAL A 491 -1.94 -16.87 15.22
CA VAL A 491 -0.71 -16.07 15.08
C VAL A 491 -0.77 -15.12 13.88
N THR A 492 -1.24 -15.57 12.71
CA THR A 492 -1.30 -14.74 11.50
C THR A 492 -2.22 -13.51 11.65
N PRO A 493 -3.48 -13.63 12.13
CA PRO A 493 -4.32 -12.45 12.34
C PRO A 493 -3.82 -11.55 13.48
N GLN A 494 -3.15 -12.09 14.51
CA GLN A 494 -2.55 -11.26 15.56
C GLN A 494 -1.34 -10.47 15.05
N LEU A 495 -0.48 -11.09 14.25
CA LEU A 495 0.61 -10.37 13.58
C LEU A 495 0.05 -9.29 12.65
N ALA A 496 -1.02 -9.58 11.90
CA ALA A 496 -1.71 -8.59 11.09
C ALA A 496 -2.19 -7.40 11.94
N TRP A 497 -2.88 -7.66 13.05
CA TRP A 497 -3.35 -6.60 13.95
C TRP A 497 -2.20 -5.72 14.44
N ILE A 498 -1.16 -6.33 15.01
CA ILE A 498 -0.03 -5.59 15.59
C ILE A 498 0.61 -4.73 14.49
N ILE A 499 0.88 -5.28 13.32
CA ILE A 499 1.43 -4.52 12.18
C ILE A 499 0.56 -3.30 11.84
N ILE A 500 -0.76 -3.50 11.74
CA ILE A 500 -1.69 -2.45 11.34
C ILE A 500 -1.78 -1.34 12.38
N ALA A 501 -1.90 -1.68 13.65
CA ALA A 501 -1.86 -0.68 14.72
C ALA A 501 -0.53 0.09 14.71
N ASN A 502 0.57 -0.57 14.32
CA ASN A 502 1.91 -0.04 14.45
C ASN A 502 2.40 0.79 13.24
N TYR A 503 1.91 0.55 12.02
CA TYR A 503 2.32 1.35 10.85
C TYR A 503 1.12 1.85 10.02
N TRP A 504 0.08 1.03 9.84
CA TRP A 504 -1.03 1.39 8.96
C TRP A 504 -1.81 2.57 9.54
N HIS A 505 -2.16 2.46 10.82
CA HIS A 505 -2.81 3.51 11.60
C HIS A 505 -1.95 4.79 11.67
N ASP A 506 -0.70 4.66 12.12
CA ASP A 506 0.26 5.77 12.20
C ASP A 506 0.49 6.50 10.86
N GLY A 507 0.54 5.75 9.76
CA GLY A 507 0.69 6.30 8.42
C GLY A 507 -0.50 7.19 8.02
N LEU A 508 -1.71 6.83 8.44
CA LEU A 508 -2.91 7.62 8.20
C LEU A 508 -2.97 8.88 9.06
N HIS A 509 -2.21 8.93 10.16
CA HIS A 509 -2.03 10.14 10.96
C HIS A 509 -0.80 10.96 10.56
N PHE A 510 -0.17 10.63 9.42
CA PHE A 510 1.05 11.28 8.93
C PHE A 510 2.22 11.21 9.92
N SER A 511 2.23 10.22 10.83
CA SER A 511 3.16 10.17 11.97
C SER A 511 4.42 9.34 11.69
N LEU A 512 4.46 8.54 10.63
CA LEU A 512 5.61 7.68 10.32
C LEU A 512 6.83 8.44 9.78
N SER A 513 6.62 9.41 8.89
CA SER A 513 7.71 10.10 8.19
C SER A 513 7.39 11.57 7.91
N CYS A 514 8.42 12.38 7.70
CA CYS A 514 8.27 13.73 7.15
C CYS A 514 7.98 13.73 5.64
N ASP A 515 8.25 12.61 4.96
CA ASP A 515 7.85 12.40 3.58
C ASP A 515 6.40 11.93 3.55
N TRP A 516 5.49 12.82 3.13
CA TRP A 516 4.06 12.50 3.01
C TRP A 516 3.80 11.29 2.14
N ARG A 517 4.67 11.01 1.15
CA ARG A 517 4.51 9.86 0.27
C ARG A 517 4.62 8.58 1.06
N ILE A 518 5.51 8.47 2.05
CA ILE A 518 5.62 7.25 2.86
C ILE A 518 4.31 7.00 3.62
N ASN A 519 3.79 8.06 4.25
CA ASN A 519 2.55 8.03 5.04
C ASN A 519 1.32 7.67 4.19
N ALA A 520 1.20 8.24 2.99
CA ALA A 520 0.07 8.00 2.09
C ALA A 520 0.05 6.57 1.53
N VAL A 521 1.16 5.86 1.57
CA VAL A 521 1.43 4.71 0.70
C VAL A 521 1.44 3.41 1.42
N LEU A 522 2.17 3.37 2.54
CA LEU A 522 2.24 2.16 3.34
C LEU A 522 0.84 1.66 3.69
N PRO A 523 -0.16 2.52 4.02
CA PRO A 523 -1.51 2.06 4.25
C PRO A 523 -2.19 1.38 3.04
N TYR A 524 -1.76 1.67 1.81
CA TYR A 524 -2.26 1.03 0.58
C TYR A 524 -1.51 -0.25 0.18
N LEU A 525 -0.41 -0.61 0.86
CA LEU A 525 0.24 -1.90 0.61
C LEU A 525 -0.61 -3.08 1.12
N PHE A 526 -1.56 -2.80 2.02
CA PHE A 526 -2.40 -3.80 2.68
C PHE A 526 -3.87 -3.30 2.74
N PRO A 527 -4.51 -2.99 1.59
CA PRO A 527 -5.83 -2.36 1.55
C PRO A 527 -6.98 -3.35 1.79
N TRP A 528 -6.68 -4.55 2.27
CA TRP A 528 -7.64 -5.58 2.67
C TRP A 528 -8.11 -5.42 4.11
N LEU A 529 -7.69 -4.33 4.78
CA LEU A 529 -8.46 -3.81 5.88
C LEU A 529 -9.54 -2.81 5.40
N SER A 530 -9.88 -1.81 6.21
CA SER A 530 -10.53 -0.61 5.72
C SER A 530 -9.64 0.05 4.67
N SER A 531 -10.21 0.83 3.75
CA SER A 531 -9.34 1.65 2.92
C SER A 531 -8.79 2.82 3.72
N PRO A 532 -7.57 3.24 3.40
CA PRO A 532 -7.02 4.53 3.84
C PRO A 532 -8.01 5.68 3.65
N TRP A 533 -8.70 5.77 2.50
CA TRP A 533 -9.69 6.81 2.26
C TRP A 533 -10.86 6.78 3.24
N MET A 534 -11.41 5.60 3.51
CA MET A 534 -12.54 5.48 4.41
C MET A 534 -12.12 5.79 5.83
N TRP A 535 -10.94 5.32 6.22
CA TRP A 535 -10.35 5.64 7.51
C TRP A 535 -10.10 7.13 7.70
N TYR A 536 -9.62 7.85 6.67
CA TYR A 536 -9.52 9.31 6.76
C TYR A 536 -10.86 9.98 7.05
N HIS A 537 -11.95 9.50 6.45
CA HIS A 537 -13.28 10.09 6.65
C HIS A 537 -13.91 9.70 7.98
N GLN A 538 -13.84 8.42 8.32
CA GLN A 538 -14.33 7.90 9.60
C GLN A 538 -13.53 8.50 10.76
N HIS A 539 -12.23 8.27 10.75
CA HIS A 539 -11.40 8.39 11.93
C HIS A 539 -10.68 9.74 11.99
N VAL A 540 -10.11 10.24 10.89
CA VAL A 540 -9.36 11.52 10.94
C VAL A 540 -10.28 12.74 10.89
N ILE A 541 -11.24 12.77 9.95
CA ILE A 541 -12.18 13.89 9.77
C ILE A 541 -13.35 13.82 10.76
N GLY A 542 -13.83 12.62 11.06
CA GLY A 542 -14.89 12.40 12.03
C GLY A 542 -14.34 12.33 13.45
N HIS A 543 -13.90 11.14 13.85
CA HIS A 543 -13.52 10.83 15.23
C HIS A 543 -12.48 11.80 15.82
N HIS A 544 -11.29 11.95 15.24
CA HIS A 544 -10.25 12.81 15.81
C HIS A 544 -10.58 14.30 15.86
N ALA A 545 -11.36 14.79 14.89
CA ALA A 545 -11.78 16.19 14.89
C ALA A 545 -12.87 16.44 15.92
N TYR A 546 -13.73 15.45 16.17
CA TYR A 546 -14.99 15.58 16.91
C TYR A 546 -15.24 14.39 17.83
N THR A 547 -14.23 13.95 18.58
CA THR A 547 -14.26 12.73 19.40
C THR A 547 -15.49 12.69 20.28
N ASN A 548 -16.29 11.62 20.18
CA ASN A 548 -17.52 11.43 20.95
C ASN A 548 -18.57 12.54 20.80
N VAL A 549 -18.43 13.44 19.82
CA VAL A 549 -19.43 14.50 19.57
C VAL A 549 -20.61 13.94 18.80
N ASP A 550 -21.80 14.20 19.35
CA ASP A 550 -23.06 13.75 18.76
C ASP A 550 -23.23 14.15 17.30
N HIS A 551 -23.59 13.16 16.49
CA HIS A 551 -23.85 13.30 15.06
C HIS A 551 -22.68 13.86 14.23
N LYS A 552 -21.47 13.98 14.82
CA LYS A 552 -20.21 14.36 14.16
C LYS A 552 -19.16 13.26 14.23
N ASP A 553 -19.16 12.44 15.28
CA ASP A 553 -18.30 11.26 15.39
C ASP A 553 -18.98 10.01 14.80
N PRO A 554 -18.48 9.44 13.69
CA PRO A 554 -19.00 8.19 13.16
C PRO A 554 -18.63 6.94 13.97
N ASP A 555 -17.64 6.99 14.87
CA ASP A 555 -17.17 5.87 15.69
C ASP A 555 -18.11 5.59 16.89
N LEU A 556 -19.10 6.46 17.15
CA LEU A 556 -20.15 6.20 18.12
C LEU A 556 -21.17 5.13 17.69
N ALA A 557 -21.13 4.69 16.43
CA ALA A 557 -22.15 3.84 15.81
C ALA A 557 -21.60 2.60 15.11
N HIS A 558 -21.15 1.61 15.90
CA HIS A 558 -20.78 0.29 15.43
C HIS A 558 -21.98 -0.67 15.44
N ALA A 559 -22.51 -0.99 14.25
CA ALA A 559 -23.72 -1.81 14.09
C ALA A 559 -24.90 -1.32 14.99
N PRO A 560 -25.36 -0.06 14.83
CA PRO A 560 -26.33 0.58 15.73
C PRO A 560 -27.71 -0.12 15.80
N GLN A 561 -27.93 -1.12 14.94
CA GLN A 561 -29.09 -2.00 14.93
C GLN A 561 -29.03 -3.08 16.02
N LEU A 562 -27.84 -3.41 16.51
CA LEU A 562 -27.56 -4.50 17.46
C LEU A 562 -26.93 -4.01 18.76
N MET A 563 -26.07 -2.99 18.70
CA MET A 563 -25.41 -2.40 19.86
C MET A 563 -25.66 -0.89 19.92
N ARG A 564 -25.59 -0.33 21.12
CA ARG A 564 -25.72 1.09 21.41
C ARG A 564 -24.63 1.48 22.38
N GLU A 565 -23.68 2.30 21.95
CA GLU A 565 -22.56 2.76 22.80
C GLU A 565 -22.63 4.26 23.11
N HIS A 566 -23.59 4.98 22.51
CA HIS A 566 -23.76 6.40 22.72
C HIS A 566 -25.23 6.83 22.84
N LYS A 567 -25.49 7.92 23.58
CA LYS A 567 -26.84 8.40 23.87
C LYS A 567 -27.59 8.86 22.62
N SER A 568 -26.89 9.43 21.64
CA SER A 568 -27.46 9.82 20.33
C SER A 568 -27.86 8.66 19.43
N VAL A 569 -27.38 7.44 19.70
CA VAL A 569 -27.90 6.26 18.99
C VAL A 569 -29.27 5.93 19.57
N LYS A 570 -30.32 6.01 18.74
CA LYS A 570 -31.69 5.69 19.15
C LYS A 570 -31.77 4.26 19.69
N TRP A 571 -32.31 4.10 20.90
CA TRP A 571 -32.53 2.80 21.53
C TRP A 571 -33.52 1.94 20.73
N ARG A 572 -33.25 0.62 20.68
CA ARG A 572 -34.06 -0.41 20.03
C ARG A 572 -34.16 -1.62 20.98
N PRO A 573 -35.24 -2.43 20.91
CA PRO A 573 -35.38 -3.63 21.75
C PRO A 573 -34.18 -4.59 21.70
N GLN A 574 -33.50 -4.69 20.56
CA GLN A 574 -32.30 -5.51 20.39
C GLN A 574 -31.15 -5.10 21.33
N HIS A 575 -31.07 -3.82 21.71
CA HIS A 575 -30.04 -3.30 22.62
C HIS A 575 -30.15 -3.88 24.03
N SER A 576 -31.32 -4.36 24.45
CA SER A 576 -31.48 -5.00 25.76
C SER A 576 -30.60 -6.26 25.96
N ASN A 577 -30.18 -6.90 24.87
CA ASN A 577 -29.31 -8.09 24.89
C ASN A 577 -27.83 -7.76 24.56
N GLN A 578 -27.41 -6.49 24.69
CA GLN A 578 -26.04 -6.08 24.37
C GLN A 578 -24.99 -6.47 25.41
N HIS A 579 -25.38 -7.11 26.52
CA HIS A 579 -24.46 -7.79 27.44
C HIS A 579 -24.32 -9.30 27.13
N GLY A 580 -25.06 -9.81 26.15
CA GLY A 580 -25.10 -11.22 25.75
C GLY A 580 -24.62 -11.44 24.32
N PHE A 581 -25.42 -12.17 23.53
CA PHE A 581 -25.07 -12.58 22.17
C PHE A 581 -24.65 -11.41 21.25
N ASN A 582 -25.33 -10.27 21.33
CA ASN A 582 -25.06 -9.14 20.44
C ASN A 582 -23.63 -8.61 20.61
N PHE A 583 -23.12 -8.56 21.85
CA PHE A 583 -21.74 -8.14 22.13
C PHE A 583 -20.74 -9.05 21.42
N TYR A 584 -20.79 -10.35 21.72
CA TYR A 584 -19.85 -11.32 21.16
C TYR A 584 -19.96 -11.40 19.63
N PHE A 585 -21.17 -11.31 19.09
CA PHE A 585 -21.39 -11.33 17.65
C PHE A 585 -20.78 -10.09 16.98
N VAL A 586 -21.14 -8.89 17.41
CA VAL A 586 -20.63 -7.63 16.84
C VAL A 586 -19.12 -7.52 17.03
N TRP A 587 -18.57 -7.90 18.18
CA TRP A 587 -17.13 -7.88 18.40
C TRP A 587 -16.36 -8.87 17.52
N SER A 588 -16.99 -9.98 17.13
CA SER A 588 -16.38 -10.99 16.25
C SER A 588 -16.46 -10.63 14.76
N VAL A 589 -17.50 -9.91 14.32
CA VAL A 589 -17.72 -9.64 12.88
C VAL A 589 -17.66 -8.15 12.51
N GLY A 590 -17.62 -7.26 13.49
CA GLY A 590 -17.74 -5.81 13.33
C GLY A 590 -16.64 -5.23 12.46
N VAL A 591 -15.41 -5.76 12.58
CA VAL A 591 -14.35 -5.43 11.62
C VAL A 591 -14.57 -6.19 10.32
N GLY A 592 -14.46 -7.52 10.36
CA GLY A 592 -14.38 -8.38 9.18
C GLY A 592 -15.51 -8.26 8.16
N LEU A 593 -16.75 -8.16 8.63
CA LEU A 593 -17.92 -7.94 7.77
C LEU A 593 -18.36 -6.47 7.79
N GLY A 594 -18.33 -5.83 8.96
CA GLY A 594 -18.76 -4.44 9.12
C GLY A 594 -17.85 -3.45 8.41
N LEU A 595 -16.74 -3.07 9.06
CA LEU A 595 -15.81 -2.05 8.56
C LEU A 595 -15.24 -2.37 7.17
N GLN A 596 -14.87 -3.63 6.96
CA GLN A 596 -14.14 -4.11 5.79
C GLN A 596 -14.98 -4.18 4.51
N VAL A 597 -16.27 -4.46 4.65
CA VAL A 597 -17.15 -4.75 3.52
C VAL A 597 -18.38 -3.86 3.57
N LEU A 598 -19.21 -3.97 4.60
CA LEU A 598 -20.52 -3.33 4.65
C LEU A 598 -20.43 -1.81 4.77
N SER A 599 -19.60 -1.29 5.67
CA SER A 599 -19.41 0.16 5.87
C SER A 599 -18.85 0.80 4.61
N ASP A 600 -17.90 0.15 3.96
CA ASP A 600 -17.28 0.64 2.73
C ASP A 600 -18.29 0.71 1.57
N VAL A 601 -19.05 -0.38 1.34
CA VAL A 601 -20.11 -0.39 0.33
C VAL A 601 -21.16 0.68 0.61
N ARG A 602 -21.65 0.77 1.85
CA ARG A 602 -22.67 1.76 2.23
C ARG A 602 -22.17 3.18 2.05
N ALA A 603 -20.94 3.46 2.47
CA ALA A 603 -20.37 4.79 2.37
C ALA A 603 -20.21 5.21 0.91
N ASN A 604 -19.72 4.32 0.04
CA ASN A 604 -19.55 4.61 -1.37
C ASN A 604 -20.87 4.77 -2.13
N LEU A 605 -21.91 4.01 -1.75
CA LEU A 605 -23.26 4.19 -2.32
C LEU A 605 -23.89 5.53 -1.92
N LYS A 606 -23.60 6.00 -0.71
CA LYS A 606 -24.18 7.22 -0.15
C LYS A 606 -23.35 8.49 -0.37
N GLY A 607 -22.06 8.35 -0.69
CA GLY A 607 -21.11 9.46 -0.71
C GLY A 607 -20.84 10.06 0.67
N ALA A 608 -21.06 9.29 1.75
CA ALA A 608 -20.83 9.73 3.11
C ALA A 608 -20.62 8.55 4.06
N TYR A 609 -19.67 8.66 5.00
CA TYR A 609 -19.48 7.65 6.03
C TYR A 609 -20.50 7.83 7.15
N ASN A 610 -21.25 6.78 7.48
CA ASN A 610 -22.34 6.77 8.48
C ASN A 610 -23.38 7.93 8.34
N ASN A 611 -23.47 8.57 7.17
CA ASN A 611 -24.22 9.82 6.92
C ASN A 611 -23.75 11.02 7.79
N VAL A 612 -22.55 10.93 8.34
CA VAL A 612 -21.94 11.95 9.18
C VAL A 612 -20.88 12.69 8.39
N VAL A 613 -19.95 11.97 7.75
CA VAL A 613 -18.83 12.62 7.04
C VAL A 613 -19.01 12.46 5.52
N PRO A 614 -19.51 13.47 4.80
CA PRO A 614 -19.70 13.40 3.35
C PRO A 614 -18.37 13.51 2.62
N TYR A 615 -18.26 12.88 1.45
CA TYR A 615 -17.06 12.95 0.62
C TYR A 615 -17.37 12.90 -0.87
N ALA A 616 -16.50 13.54 -1.65
CA ALA A 616 -16.61 13.56 -3.10
C ALA A 616 -16.33 12.18 -3.70
N LYS A 617 -16.84 11.92 -4.91
CA LYS A 617 -16.55 10.67 -5.61
C LYS A 617 -15.04 10.44 -5.70
N LEU A 618 -14.65 9.21 -5.38
CA LEU A 618 -13.27 8.73 -5.48
C LEU A 618 -12.76 8.82 -6.92
N GLU A 619 -11.49 9.18 -7.08
CA GLU A 619 -10.85 9.04 -8.38
C GLU A 619 -10.81 7.57 -8.82
N PRO A 620 -10.98 7.25 -10.12
CA PRO A 620 -11.08 5.88 -10.60
C PRO A 620 -9.90 5.01 -10.16
N ALA A 621 -8.67 5.53 -10.18
CA ALA A 621 -7.48 4.79 -9.75
C ALA A 621 -7.56 4.35 -8.28
N ARG A 622 -8.03 5.25 -7.41
CA ARG A 622 -8.22 4.95 -5.99
C ARG A 622 -9.38 3.99 -5.79
N LEU A 623 -10.50 4.20 -6.49
CA LEU A 623 -11.65 3.30 -6.46
C LEU A 623 -11.25 1.87 -6.88
N TYR A 624 -10.46 1.71 -7.94
CA TYR A 624 -9.96 0.39 -8.35
C TYR A 624 -9.07 -0.25 -7.28
N ALA A 625 -8.16 0.52 -6.67
CA ALA A 625 -7.33 0.01 -5.58
C ALA A 625 -8.18 -0.48 -4.38
N HIS A 626 -9.29 0.22 -4.09
CA HIS A 626 -10.23 -0.19 -3.05
C HIS A 626 -10.95 -1.49 -3.43
N VAL A 627 -11.60 -1.52 -4.61
CA VAL A 627 -12.37 -2.67 -5.06
C VAL A 627 -11.50 -3.93 -5.15
N LEU A 628 -10.29 -3.82 -5.72
CA LEU A 628 -9.35 -4.94 -5.82
C LEU A 628 -8.88 -5.41 -4.44
N GLY A 629 -8.62 -4.49 -3.51
CA GLY A 629 -8.26 -4.82 -2.13
C GLY A 629 -9.34 -5.64 -1.41
N ARG A 630 -10.61 -5.27 -1.60
CA ARG A 630 -11.75 -5.98 -0.99
C ARG A 630 -12.03 -7.31 -1.68
N ALA A 631 -11.93 -7.35 -3.01
CA ALA A 631 -12.03 -8.60 -3.75
C ALA A 631 -10.97 -9.59 -3.28
N PHE A 632 -9.74 -9.13 -3.05
CA PHE A 632 -8.66 -9.95 -2.48
C PHE A 632 -8.95 -10.38 -1.03
N TYR A 633 -9.46 -9.48 -0.18
CA TYR A 633 -9.87 -9.81 1.20
C TYR A 633 -10.92 -10.92 1.23
N VAL A 634 -12.02 -10.71 0.48
CA VAL A 634 -13.13 -11.66 0.38
C VAL A 634 -12.62 -12.97 -0.21
N PHE A 635 -11.80 -12.91 -1.25
CA PHE A 635 -11.22 -14.11 -1.84
C PHE A 635 -10.38 -14.89 -0.81
N SER A 636 -9.44 -14.24 -0.14
CA SER A 636 -8.49 -14.90 0.76
C SER A 636 -9.14 -15.53 1.99
N LEU A 637 -10.20 -14.90 2.53
CA LEU A 637 -10.83 -15.37 3.77
C LEU A 637 -12.14 -16.13 3.56
N PHE A 638 -12.92 -15.85 2.51
CA PHE A 638 -14.25 -16.47 2.31
C PHE A 638 -14.35 -17.37 1.09
N VAL A 639 -13.43 -17.26 0.13
CA VAL A 639 -13.49 -18.05 -1.11
C VAL A 639 -12.42 -19.14 -1.05
N TRP A 640 -11.15 -18.76 -0.96
CA TRP A 640 -9.98 -19.66 -1.00
C TRP A 640 -10.06 -20.84 -0.02
N PRO A 641 -10.42 -20.69 1.28
CA PRO A 641 -10.49 -21.82 2.20
C PRO A 641 -11.46 -22.92 1.74
N TRP A 642 -12.55 -22.54 1.06
CA TRP A 642 -13.59 -23.45 0.59
C TRP A 642 -13.21 -24.19 -0.71
N PHE A 643 -12.16 -23.74 -1.40
CA PHE A 643 -11.58 -24.46 -2.53
C PHE A 643 -10.49 -25.44 -2.11
N VAL A 644 -9.80 -25.17 -1.00
CA VAL A 644 -8.62 -25.93 -0.57
C VAL A 644 -8.93 -26.93 0.54
N PHE A 645 -9.80 -26.57 1.49
CA PHE A 645 -10.06 -27.40 2.67
C PHE A 645 -11.45 -28.06 2.64
N PRO A 646 -11.63 -29.20 3.33
CA PRO A 646 -12.96 -29.77 3.55
C PRO A 646 -13.85 -28.78 4.32
N ILE A 647 -15.16 -28.86 4.07
CA ILE A 647 -16.18 -27.89 4.52
C ILE A 647 -16.01 -27.43 5.97
N TRP A 648 -15.82 -28.36 6.91
CA TRP A 648 -15.69 -28.04 8.33
C TRP A 648 -14.41 -27.24 8.64
N LYS A 649 -13.28 -27.58 7.99
CA LYS A 649 -12.00 -26.88 8.15
C LYS A 649 -12.04 -25.53 7.45
N ALA A 650 -12.65 -25.45 6.27
CA ALA A 650 -12.87 -24.21 5.54
C ALA A 650 -13.66 -23.19 6.38
N ALA A 651 -14.74 -23.62 7.03
CA ALA A 651 -15.53 -22.78 7.93
C ALA A 651 -14.68 -22.19 9.06
N ILE A 652 -13.83 -23.00 9.70
CA ILE A 652 -12.93 -22.54 10.76
C ILE A 652 -11.88 -21.56 10.20
N TRP A 653 -11.29 -21.86 9.04
CA TRP A 653 -10.30 -20.99 8.38
C TRP A 653 -10.88 -19.65 7.91
N SER A 654 -12.18 -19.61 7.59
CA SER A 654 -12.87 -18.36 7.24
C SER A 654 -13.23 -17.53 8.47
N ILE A 655 -13.73 -18.15 9.54
CA ILE A 655 -14.32 -17.43 10.67
C ILE A 655 -13.27 -17.01 11.70
N THR A 656 -12.37 -17.92 12.08
CA THR A 656 -11.45 -17.69 13.21
C THR A 656 -10.49 -16.53 12.99
N PRO A 657 -9.85 -16.35 11.81
CA PRO A 657 -8.95 -15.22 11.60
C PRO A 657 -9.66 -13.87 11.66
N ILE A 658 -10.90 -13.83 11.16
CA ILE A 658 -11.75 -12.63 11.18
C ILE A 658 -12.12 -12.27 12.62
N ALA A 659 -12.62 -13.25 13.37
CA ALA A 659 -12.99 -13.04 14.77
C ALA A 659 -11.77 -12.59 15.57
N THR A 660 -10.63 -13.30 15.45
CA THR A 660 -9.40 -12.97 16.16
C THR A 660 -8.93 -11.54 15.87
N PHE A 661 -8.92 -11.14 14.59
CA PHE A 661 -8.55 -9.78 14.20
C PHE A 661 -9.56 -8.74 14.74
N SER A 662 -10.85 -9.03 14.62
CA SER A 662 -11.92 -8.12 15.06
C SER A 662 -11.88 -7.89 16.57
N TRP A 663 -11.69 -8.94 17.36
CA TRP A 663 -11.50 -8.82 18.81
C TRP A 663 -10.27 -8.00 19.17
N SER A 664 -9.13 -8.22 18.50
CA SER A 664 -7.94 -7.41 18.73
C SER A 664 -8.19 -5.93 18.41
N PHE A 665 -8.85 -5.63 17.29
CA PHE A 665 -9.21 -4.24 16.96
C PHE A 665 -10.16 -3.63 18.00
N MET A 666 -11.24 -4.33 18.38
CA MET A 666 -12.23 -3.79 19.32
C MET A 666 -11.64 -3.56 20.70
N LEU A 667 -10.83 -4.50 21.21
CA LEU A 667 -10.13 -4.39 22.48
C LEU A 667 -9.14 -3.23 22.54
N ASN A 668 -8.64 -2.73 21.41
CA ASN A 668 -7.65 -1.67 21.39
C ASN A 668 -8.19 -0.32 20.92
N SER A 669 -9.35 -0.30 20.26
CA SER A 669 -9.98 0.93 19.80
C SER A 669 -11.11 1.37 20.73
N GLN A 670 -12.03 0.49 21.14
CA GLN A 670 -13.30 0.90 21.77
C GLN A 670 -13.17 1.18 23.27
N ILE A 671 -12.38 0.37 23.99
CA ILE A 671 -12.33 0.40 25.46
C ILE A 671 -11.67 1.66 26.05
N ASN A 672 -11.19 2.56 25.18
CA ASN A 672 -10.39 3.72 25.55
C ASN A 672 -11.19 5.03 25.44
N HIS A 673 -12.38 5.02 24.84
CA HIS A 673 -13.19 6.24 24.68
C HIS A 673 -14.70 5.99 24.78
N LEU A 674 -15.17 4.74 24.70
CA LEU A 674 -16.56 4.36 24.95
C LEU A 674 -16.72 3.80 26.37
N THR A 675 -16.54 4.67 27.35
CA THR A 675 -16.71 4.37 28.80
C THR A 675 -17.59 5.42 29.44
N GLU A 676 -18.16 5.13 30.61
CA GLU A 676 -19.09 6.02 31.33
C GLU A 676 -18.57 7.47 31.45
N ASN A 677 -17.30 7.63 31.82
CA ASN A 677 -16.67 8.93 32.04
C ASN A 677 -16.38 9.72 30.75
N CYS A 678 -16.15 9.02 29.64
CA CYS A 678 -15.57 9.60 28.42
C CYS A 678 -16.58 9.70 27.28
N ALA A 679 -17.50 8.74 27.17
CA ALA A 679 -18.39 8.59 26.03
C ALA A 679 -19.31 9.80 25.85
N HIS A 680 -19.69 10.47 26.94
CA HIS A 680 -20.63 11.60 26.93
C HIS A 680 -19.99 12.93 27.38
N ALA A 681 -18.67 12.95 27.57
CA ALA A 681 -17.95 14.16 27.95
C ALA A 681 -17.91 15.14 26.77
N SER A 682 -17.93 16.44 27.06
CA SER A 682 -17.82 17.48 26.05
C SER A 682 -17.27 18.76 26.66
N ASP A 683 -16.28 19.36 26.00
CA ASP A 683 -15.73 20.66 26.35
C ASP A 683 -15.61 21.52 25.07
N PRO A 684 -15.97 22.82 25.10
CA PRO A 684 -15.81 23.72 23.97
C PRO A 684 -14.34 24.04 23.64
N HIS A 685 -13.40 23.79 24.54
CA HIS A 685 -11.97 23.97 24.32
C HIS A 685 -11.34 22.70 23.72
N PHE A 686 -10.88 22.80 22.47
CA PHE A 686 -10.43 21.65 21.66
C PHE A 686 -9.49 20.68 22.39
N LEU A 687 -8.40 21.14 23.01
CA LEU A 687 -7.47 20.23 23.70
C LEU A 687 -8.04 19.61 24.98
N LYS A 688 -8.90 20.32 25.70
CA LYS A 688 -9.52 19.80 26.93
C LYS A 688 -10.53 18.73 26.56
N HIS A 689 -11.29 18.97 25.48
CA HIS A 689 -12.19 18.01 24.88
C HIS A 689 -11.46 16.69 24.57
N GLN A 690 -10.33 16.75 23.83
CA GLN A 690 -9.56 15.56 23.49
C GLN A 690 -9.10 14.74 24.71
N VAL A 691 -8.83 15.41 25.85
CA VAL A 691 -8.46 14.75 27.10
C VAL A 691 -9.65 14.06 27.76
N ILE A 692 -10.76 14.78 27.97
CA ILE A 692 -11.88 14.25 28.77
C ILE A 692 -12.70 13.19 28.03
N THR A 693 -12.64 13.16 26.69
CA THR A 693 -13.32 12.15 25.87
C THR A 693 -12.53 10.86 25.69
N ALA A 694 -11.40 10.71 26.37
CA ALA A 694 -10.54 9.54 26.28
C ALA A 694 -10.06 9.07 27.66
N GLN A 695 -9.71 7.79 27.74
CA GLN A 695 -9.15 7.12 28.89
C GLN A 695 -7.94 6.29 28.48
N ASP A 696 -6.86 6.44 29.23
CA ASP A 696 -5.65 5.67 29.05
C ASP A 696 -5.65 4.39 29.89
N PHE A 697 -4.81 3.42 29.51
CA PHE A 697 -4.64 2.23 30.33
C PHE A 697 -3.23 1.64 30.29
N GLY A 698 -2.85 0.99 31.40
CA GLY A 698 -1.59 0.24 31.48
C GLY A 698 -0.33 1.12 31.50
N GLU A 699 -0.40 2.27 32.18
CA GLU A 699 0.67 3.26 32.33
C GLU A 699 2.05 2.60 32.55
N GLY A 700 3.04 3.08 31.80
CA GLY A 700 4.43 2.67 31.93
C GLY A 700 4.77 1.24 31.50
N ARG A 701 3.81 0.41 31.08
CA ARG A 701 4.04 -0.98 30.66
C ARG A 701 4.32 -1.06 29.16
N TRP A 702 5.31 -1.86 28.78
CA TRP A 702 5.70 -1.98 27.37
C TRP A 702 4.70 -2.79 26.53
N TRP A 703 4.06 -3.80 27.13
CA TRP A 703 3.23 -4.76 26.39
C TRP A 703 1.89 -4.19 25.91
N PRO A 704 1.15 -3.34 26.66
CA PRO A 704 -0.07 -2.73 26.13
C PRO A 704 0.25 -1.79 24.99
N THR A 705 1.34 -1.03 25.10
CA THR A 705 1.82 -0.14 24.04
C THR A 705 2.25 -0.90 22.79
N PHE A 706 2.94 -2.02 22.94
CA PHE A 706 3.32 -2.86 21.80
C PHE A 706 2.11 -3.48 21.11
N PHE A 707 1.21 -4.11 21.87
CA PHE A 707 0.05 -4.82 21.33
C PHE A 707 -1.01 -3.88 20.74
N SER A 708 -1.24 -2.74 21.37
CA SER A 708 -2.23 -1.75 20.92
C SER A 708 -1.72 -0.84 19.82
N GLY A 709 -0.41 -0.84 19.51
CA GLY A 709 0.20 0.18 18.67
C GLY A 709 0.04 1.59 19.25
N GLY A 710 0.18 1.71 20.58
CA GLY A 710 0.06 2.97 21.31
C GLY A 710 -1.36 3.47 21.57
N LEU A 711 -2.41 2.78 21.10
CA LEU A 711 -3.80 3.16 21.38
C LEU A 711 -4.14 3.13 22.88
N ASN A 712 -3.37 2.41 23.70
CA ASN A 712 -3.50 2.48 25.15
C ASN A 712 -3.23 3.86 25.77
N MET A 713 -2.67 4.79 24.98
CA MET A 713 -2.42 6.20 25.29
C MET A 713 -3.31 7.06 24.39
N GLN A 714 -4.63 6.88 24.54
CA GLN A 714 -5.64 7.47 23.66
C GLN A 714 -5.70 8.99 23.83
N VAL A 715 -5.50 9.48 25.05
CA VAL A 715 -5.47 10.92 25.35
C VAL A 715 -4.38 11.61 24.53
N GLU A 716 -3.13 11.16 24.63
CA GLU A 716 -2.03 11.80 23.89
C GLU A 716 -2.15 11.55 22.39
N HIS A 717 -2.71 10.41 21.98
CA HIS A 717 -2.98 10.11 20.58
C HIS A 717 -3.97 11.11 19.95
N HIS A 718 -5.04 11.45 20.65
CA HIS A 718 -6.02 12.44 20.20
C HIS A 718 -5.48 13.87 20.19
N MET A 719 -4.68 14.23 21.20
CA MET A 719 -4.05 15.55 21.26
C MET A 719 -3.00 15.76 20.17
N PHE A 720 -2.25 14.70 19.81
CA PHE A 720 -1.10 14.80 18.91
C PHE A 720 -1.07 13.71 17.83
N PRO A 721 -2.06 13.62 16.93
CA PRO A 721 -2.15 12.53 15.94
C PRO A 721 -0.89 12.45 15.05
N CYS A 722 -0.27 13.60 14.74
CA CYS A 722 0.95 13.68 13.94
C CYS A 722 2.24 13.19 14.64
N VAL A 723 2.23 12.91 15.95
CA VAL A 723 3.37 12.32 16.68
C VAL A 723 3.30 10.81 16.58
N ASN A 724 4.41 10.16 16.22
CA ASN A 724 4.44 8.71 16.18
C ASN A 724 4.25 8.14 17.59
N HIS A 725 3.43 7.10 17.73
CA HIS A 725 3.07 6.66 19.07
C HIS A 725 4.24 6.10 19.89
N CYS A 726 5.39 5.83 19.26
CA CYS A 726 6.61 5.46 19.99
C CYS A 726 7.08 6.53 21.00
N HIS A 727 6.59 7.77 20.87
CA HIS A 727 6.89 8.87 21.79
C HIS A 727 5.82 9.10 22.86
N LEU A 728 4.62 8.55 22.72
CA LEU A 728 3.49 8.88 23.62
C LEU A 728 3.77 8.44 25.06
N ARG A 729 4.48 7.33 25.25
CA ARG A 729 4.87 6.87 26.60
C ARG A 729 5.70 7.90 27.36
N ASP A 730 6.51 8.68 26.66
CA ASP A 730 7.33 9.73 27.26
C ASP A 730 6.54 11.05 27.42
N LEU A 731 5.47 11.24 26.66
CA LEU A 731 4.59 12.42 26.72
C LEU A 731 3.50 12.27 27.77
N GLN A 732 2.97 11.06 27.96
CA GLN A 732 1.88 10.72 28.87
C GLN A 732 2.02 11.34 30.28
N PRO A 733 3.13 11.11 31.02
CA PRO A 733 3.28 11.70 32.36
C PRO A 733 3.34 13.23 32.34
N LYS A 734 3.82 13.84 31.25
CA LYS A 734 3.87 15.30 31.10
C LYS A 734 2.49 15.89 30.84
N VAL A 735 1.69 15.23 29.99
CA VAL A 735 0.30 15.60 29.72
C VAL A 735 -0.54 15.48 30.98
N LYS A 736 -0.44 14.35 31.69
CA LYS A 736 -1.11 14.12 32.98
C LYS A 736 -0.80 15.21 34.01
N ALA A 737 0.47 15.60 34.16
CA ALA A 737 0.86 16.68 35.07
C ALA A 737 0.29 18.05 34.66
N LEU A 738 0.17 18.32 33.37
CA LEU A 738 -0.47 19.56 32.88
C LEU A 738 -1.98 19.52 33.05
N CYS A 739 -2.62 18.36 32.87
CA CYS A 739 -4.04 18.20 33.15
C CYS A 739 -4.34 18.48 34.64
N GLU A 740 -3.53 17.94 35.56
CA GLU A 740 -3.62 18.23 36.99
C GLU A 740 -3.40 19.72 37.30
N LYS A 741 -2.39 20.35 36.70
CA LYS A 741 -2.10 21.79 36.87
C LYS A 741 -3.28 22.68 36.47
N HIS A 742 -4.02 22.29 35.42
CA HIS A 742 -5.08 23.11 34.80
C HIS A 742 -6.50 22.61 35.12
N ASP A 743 -6.65 21.71 36.10
CA ASP A 743 -7.92 21.14 36.54
C ASP A 743 -8.72 20.48 35.38
N VAL A 744 -7.99 19.77 34.52
CA VAL A 744 -8.58 18.98 33.42
C VAL A 744 -8.61 17.51 33.86
N PRO A 745 -9.79 16.86 33.92
CA PRO A 745 -9.88 15.44 34.29
C PRO A 745 -9.09 14.56 33.32
N TYR A 746 -8.16 13.77 33.85
CA TYR A 746 -7.37 12.81 33.08
C TYR A 746 -7.74 11.40 33.53
N TYR A 747 -8.44 10.64 32.68
CA TYR A 747 -8.92 9.30 33.01
C TYR A 747 -7.88 8.24 32.67
N MET A 748 -7.59 7.36 33.63
CA MET A 748 -6.60 6.29 33.46
C MET A 748 -6.97 5.07 34.31
N VAL A 749 -6.81 3.87 33.74
CA VAL A 749 -7.03 2.59 34.42
C VAL A 749 -5.81 1.66 34.37
N SER A 750 -5.77 0.65 35.23
CA SER A 750 -4.56 -0.17 35.46
C SER A 750 -4.12 -1.04 34.27
N GLY A 751 -5.02 -1.36 33.34
CA GLY A 751 -4.74 -2.17 32.15
C GLY A 751 -6.00 -2.74 31.49
N TYR A 752 -5.82 -3.64 30.52
CA TYR A 752 -6.93 -4.18 29.70
C TYR A 752 -8.09 -4.76 30.50
N ARG A 753 -7.83 -5.46 31.62
CA ARG A 753 -8.91 -6.06 32.42
C ARG A 753 -9.86 -5.00 32.96
N GLU A 754 -9.30 -3.90 33.47
CA GLU A 754 -10.10 -2.81 34.03
C GLU A 754 -10.74 -1.98 32.92
N ALA A 755 -10.00 -1.66 31.86
CA ALA A 755 -10.52 -0.95 30.68
C ALA A 755 -11.69 -1.71 30.02
N LEU A 756 -11.57 -3.02 29.85
CA LEU A 756 -12.66 -3.86 29.34
C LEU A 756 -13.84 -3.90 30.31
N LYS A 757 -13.60 -3.97 31.62
CA LYS A 757 -14.67 -3.94 32.62
C LYS A 757 -15.44 -2.61 32.57
N THR A 758 -14.76 -1.47 32.48
CA THR A 758 -15.40 -0.15 32.38
C THR A 758 -16.19 0.00 31.08
N HIS A 759 -15.65 -0.52 29.98
CA HIS A 759 -16.36 -0.53 28.69
C HIS A 759 -17.61 -1.40 28.76
N LEU A 760 -17.51 -2.64 29.27
CA LEU A 760 -18.66 -3.54 29.40
C LEU A 760 -19.76 -2.97 30.29
N ALA A 761 -19.41 -2.30 31.39
CA ALA A 761 -20.37 -1.64 32.26
C ALA A 761 -21.13 -0.52 31.53
N HIS A 762 -20.40 0.31 30.76
CA HIS A 762 -21.00 1.34 29.91
C HIS A 762 -21.91 0.73 28.84
N THR A 763 -21.45 -0.31 28.15
CA THR A 763 -22.28 -1.06 27.18
C THR A 763 -23.53 -1.62 27.87
N GLU A 764 -23.44 -2.17 29.08
CA GLU A 764 -24.63 -2.68 29.78
C GLU A 764 -25.64 -1.55 30.09
N GLU A 765 -25.17 -0.41 30.61
CA GLU A 765 -26.01 0.76 30.89
C GLU A 765 -26.71 1.26 29.63
N MET A 766 -25.98 1.34 28.52
CA MET A 766 -26.50 1.84 27.25
C MET A 766 -27.56 0.92 26.62
N GLY A 767 -27.60 -0.36 27.04
CA GLY A 767 -28.62 -1.34 26.68
C GLY A 767 -29.96 -1.14 27.41
N VAL A 768 -29.98 -0.41 28.52
CA VAL A 768 -31.19 -0.12 29.29
C VAL A 768 -32.10 0.81 28.50
N ARG A 769 -33.40 0.46 28.44
CA ARG A 769 -34.39 1.31 27.78
C ARG A 769 -34.47 2.65 28.50
N PRO A 770 -34.23 3.79 27.84
CA PRO A 770 -34.41 5.09 28.47
C PRO A 770 -35.89 5.25 28.85
N PHE A 771 -36.17 5.58 30.11
CA PHE A 771 -37.52 5.95 30.54
C PHE A 771 -37.92 7.21 29.78
N SER A 772 -39.03 7.15 29.04
CA SER A 772 -39.65 8.34 28.47
C SER A 772 -40.18 9.18 29.63
N VAL A 773 -39.41 10.18 30.06
CA VAL A 773 -40.00 11.33 30.72
C VAL A 773 -40.92 11.96 29.68
N GLY A 774 -42.22 11.98 29.94
CA GLY A 774 -43.19 12.60 29.06
C GLY A 774 -42.70 14.01 28.72
N HIS A 775 -42.66 14.33 27.43
CA HIS A 775 -42.48 15.70 26.99
C HIS A 775 -43.63 16.53 27.57
N GLU A 776 -43.36 17.33 28.60
CA GLU A 776 -44.14 18.56 28.82
C GLU A 776 -43.63 19.58 27.79
N HIS A 777 -44.52 19.81 26.82
CA HIS A 777 -44.58 20.79 25.74
C HIS A 777 -43.45 21.80 25.52
#